data_AF-A0A506K1B3-F1
#
_entry.id   AF-A0A506K1B3-F1
#
_cell.length_a   1.000
_cell.length_b   1.000
_cell.length_c   1.000
_cell.angle_alpha   90.00
_cell.angle_beta   90.00
_cell.angle_gamma   90.00
#
_symmetry.space_group_name_H-M   'P 1'
#
loop_
_entity.id
_entity.type
_entity.pdbx_description
1 polymer ?
#
loop_
_entity_poly.entity_id
_entity_poly.type
_entity_poly.pdbx_seq_one_letter_code
_entity_poly.pdbx_strand_id
1 'polypeptide(L)'
;MAALYHSIFTEKGLELLREAIQTGAKLGITHMSFGDGGGSLPTPDAKFTQMVNEVYRVQLNRLAPSKDNPNWLEADGIIPSAIGGFNIREVGLWAGDVMVAYANYPPTYKPSGDQGTAQIKTIRIVLQIDNTANFELKIDASIVMATLQYVEDAKEEAKKYSDETKIHIIRSINELLNLDISDVWNGRKVSVLSYHDGLGQGGGYFVYSSDKKNINNGVTIFNGWVREKQTELSVYDAGVIGVLNEEDYNDHDALRRLADLVTSDTTTSYIIDFEDAQITVGRQTLDTTKTLQTQEHPFRLDFSAKYGAAVVNKKIIIKANGAKIVTRSGLRIGVFKKDTLEPYTDITYPFYPGTASYNAIKDSVVIYNSLTHIYCNYVDYVSVSGFIELDGNSNSFIVGGGYGDKDWQLGGLGLQLIKCNKHEASSIYSHHHTADGFYLSNNVEEGCYAKYSNLIGYYNGRQGCSLTGGKNIAFKNCDFRHNGISTLKTPSSPRSNLDIEAESNPISNVLFEQCAFVDAGYDSIVSDTGNVSDIYFRKCEIANYRALWITKPRFVFEECSISGTSIKLYGTDEELDRTRFLSCTWDDLLAPNTNGYLITATNGNPIFEKCSIICTKSKWFWSTRTSITKGGLFSFKNCSISLSLQNSDPAYGAYIFENVTIIDSRPDPTLPLTVYLATIWLAGLSVWSPVGESALAFSLVQAYNPLPTGVLNAKNVVGYPNITNNLELYKNIHVLGNSTTLKQSSINKLMFAKTTSNFPTNSVFYNVGDIIFCVAPLSTSYVTHWICTAAGYYNTSPWSSSTAYANGTYVNSNGNVYQCTTAGSSGTVSPNHTNGTANDGTVTWTYIGSLATFISVGGSNQAYAQTFANTSDSSSSSTGSVVIAGGLGVAKSAYFGATVAPNTDNLQNLGTSSKRWSSIYAGTGTIQTSDKNYKQEIAVLDEAEKRVALQCKSLIRKFKFKDAYNEKGQDARLHFGVIAQEVKVAFEAEGLNGFDYGVLCFDQWEAEYEPIYAEREVENTYYVVVSTYEKINEKGEAETIIEEIRISDAEVADHTKAEPRTEIIKEEYDTGEKRIKSEAGSRYSIRYDELAMFMLAAL
;
A
#
# COMPACT_ATOMS: atom_id res chain seq x y z
N MET A 1 26.81 -48.74 73.68
CA MET A 1 25.97 -48.15 74.74
C MET A 1 24.65 -47.79 74.11
N ALA A 2 23.52 -48.27 74.65
CA ALA A 2 22.20 -47.90 74.13
C ALA A 2 21.98 -46.39 74.37
N ALA A 3 21.49 -45.67 73.35
CA ALA A 3 21.15 -44.27 73.51
C ALA A 3 20.05 -44.12 74.57
N LEU A 4 20.20 -43.15 75.48
CA LEU A 4 19.25 -42.91 76.58
C LEU A 4 17.80 -42.71 76.07
N TYR A 5 17.67 -42.13 74.87
CA TYR A 5 16.41 -41.96 74.16
C TYR A 5 16.50 -42.66 72.80
N HIS A 6 15.52 -43.48 72.48
CA HIS A 6 15.47 -44.22 71.22
C HIS A 6 14.04 -44.66 70.90
N SER A 7 13.80 -44.93 69.62
CA SER A 7 12.56 -45.51 69.11
C SER A 7 12.77 -46.95 68.70
N ILE A 8 11.75 -47.78 68.88
CA ILE A 8 11.71 -49.16 68.40
C ILE A 8 10.39 -49.43 67.68
N PHE A 9 10.40 -50.37 66.74
CA PHE A 9 9.15 -50.94 66.24
C PHE A 9 8.54 -51.88 67.29
N THR A 10 7.22 -51.89 67.37
CA THR A 10 6.49 -52.89 68.14
C THR A 10 6.41 -54.21 67.36
N GLU A 11 6.18 -55.33 68.04
CA GLU A 11 5.99 -56.64 67.40
C GLU A 11 4.79 -56.61 66.44
N LYS A 12 3.67 -55.99 66.85
CA LYS A 12 2.48 -55.79 65.99
C LYS A 12 2.75 -54.86 64.81
N GLY A 13 3.57 -53.83 65.00
CA GLY A 13 3.99 -52.92 63.93
C GLY A 13 4.83 -53.60 62.86
N LEU A 14 5.74 -54.50 63.27
CA LEU A 14 6.53 -55.32 62.35
C LEU A 14 5.68 -56.34 61.61
N GLU A 15 4.68 -56.94 62.27
CA GLU A 15 3.72 -57.84 61.63
C GLU A 15 2.91 -57.11 60.54
N LEU A 16 2.38 -55.93 60.87
CA LEU A 16 1.63 -55.10 59.92
C LEU A 16 2.51 -54.60 58.75
N LEU A 17 3.78 -54.29 59.01
CA LEU A 17 4.74 -53.94 57.96
C LEU A 17 5.04 -55.13 57.03
N ARG A 18 5.16 -56.35 57.58
CA ARG A 18 5.38 -57.57 56.76
C ARG A 18 4.17 -57.87 55.88
N GLU A 19 2.96 -57.72 56.40
CA GLU A 19 1.72 -57.89 55.63
C GLU A 19 1.64 -56.88 54.47
N ALA A 20 1.96 -55.60 54.73
CA ALA A 20 2.01 -54.56 53.71
C ALA A 20 3.00 -54.93 52.59
N ILE A 21 4.21 -55.37 52.95
CA ILE A 21 5.24 -55.83 51.98
C ILE A 21 4.75 -57.03 51.15
N GLN A 22 4.10 -58.02 51.76
CA GLN A 22 3.62 -59.22 51.06
C GLN A 22 2.47 -58.92 50.09
N THR A 23 1.62 -57.96 50.43
CA THR A 23 0.45 -57.57 49.62
C THR A 23 0.78 -56.51 48.57
N GLY A 24 1.99 -55.94 48.60
CA GLY A 24 2.37 -54.81 47.76
C GLY A 24 1.72 -53.48 48.17
N ALA A 25 1.06 -53.44 49.34
CA ALA A 25 0.48 -52.24 49.92
C ALA A 25 1.53 -51.45 50.72
N LYS A 26 1.33 -50.14 50.88
CA LYS A 26 2.18 -49.31 51.75
C LYS A 26 1.59 -49.23 53.16
N LEU A 27 2.44 -49.27 54.18
CA LEU A 27 2.04 -49.09 55.56
C LEU A 27 1.71 -47.61 55.83
N GLY A 28 0.43 -47.33 56.08
CA GLY A 28 -0.06 -45.97 56.32
C GLY A 28 0.02 -45.58 57.80
N ILE A 29 1.12 -44.93 58.21
CA ILE A 29 1.20 -44.33 59.55
C ILE A 29 0.48 -42.97 59.51
N THR A 30 -0.54 -42.81 60.33
CA THR A 30 -1.47 -41.67 60.26
C THR A 30 -1.44 -40.77 61.49
N HIS A 31 -1.12 -41.31 62.68
CA HIS A 31 -1.16 -40.53 63.93
C HIS A 31 0.11 -40.66 64.75
N MET A 32 0.39 -39.60 65.51
CA MET A 32 1.39 -39.57 66.57
C MET A 32 0.67 -39.33 67.90
N SER A 33 0.95 -40.14 68.90
CA SER A 33 0.48 -39.92 70.28
C SER A 33 1.62 -39.49 71.19
N PHE A 34 1.28 -38.75 72.22
CA PHE A 34 2.17 -38.23 73.25
C PHE A 34 1.65 -38.70 74.60
N GLY A 35 2.55 -39.18 75.45
CA GLY A 35 2.23 -39.62 76.80
C GLY A 35 3.19 -39.04 77.84
N ASP A 36 2.73 -39.02 79.09
CA ASP A 36 3.54 -38.56 80.22
C ASP A 36 4.23 -39.69 80.98
N GLY A 37 4.11 -40.94 80.50
CA GLY A 37 4.77 -42.11 81.05
C GLY A 37 4.28 -42.51 82.45
N GLY A 38 3.11 -42.04 82.89
CA GLY A 38 2.62 -42.27 84.25
C GLY A 38 3.45 -41.54 85.32
N GLY A 39 4.15 -40.47 84.93
CA GLY A 39 4.98 -39.66 85.81
C GLY A 39 6.48 -39.98 85.78
N SER A 40 6.90 -41.09 85.16
CA SER A 40 8.32 -41.48 85.01
C SER A 40 8.70 -41.67 83.53
N LEU A 41 9.99 -41.73 83.21
CA LEU A 41 10.47 -41.96 81.84
C LEU A 41 10.35 -43.46 81.51
N PRO A 42 9.51 -43.87 80.55
CA PRO A 42 9.38 -45.28 80.20
C PRO A 42 10.60 -45.83 79.46
N THR A 43 10.85 -47.12 79.61
CA THR A 43 11.81 -47.86 78.77
C THR A 43 11.06 -48.44 77.56
N PRO A 44 11.47 -48.16 76.31
CA PRO A 44 10.85 -48.75 75.13
C PRO A 44 10.90 -50.29 75.16
N ASP A 45 9.74 -50.96 74.97
CA ASP A 45 9.62 -52.41 74.81
C ASP A 45 8.79 -52.75 73.56
N ALA A 46 9.32 -53.65 72.72
CA ALA A 46 8.68 -54.05 71.47
C ALA A 46 7.30 -54.74 71.69
N LYS A 47 7.05 -55.25 72.90
CA LYS A 47 5.78 -55.88 73.28
C LYS A 47 4.66 -54.88 73.59
N PHE A 48 4.95 -53.57 73.62
CA PHE A 48 3.93 -52.57 73.87
C PHE A 48 2.88 -52.55 72.75
N THR A 49 1.62 -52.65 73.14
CA THR A 49 0.45 -52.52 72.25
C THR A 49 -0.29 -51.19 72.46
N GLN A 50 0.08 -50.43 73.50
CA GLN A 50 -0.47 -49.12 73.86
C GLN A 50 0.60 -48.28 74.58
N MET A 51 0.37 -46.97 74.70
CA MET A 51 1.20 -46.07 75.50
C MET A 51 1.09 -46.40 77.00
N VAL A 52 2.10 -46.04 77.81
CA VAL A 52 2.03 -46.20 79.27
C VAL A 52 0.96 -45.28 79.87
N ASN A 53 0.90 -44.03 79.42
CA ASN A 53 -0.20 -43.10 79.69
C ASN A 53 -0.33 -42.07 78.56
N GLU A 54 -1.20 -42.33 77.60
CA GLU A 54 -1.48 -41.39 76.50
C GLU A 54 -2.26 -40.16 76.99
N VAL A 55 -1.72 -38.97 76.75
CA VAL A 55 -2.34 -37.70 77.16
C VAL A 55 -2.83 -36.88 75.96
N TYR A 56 -2.28 -37.12 74.77
CA TYR A 56 -2.73 -36.47 73.55
C TYR A 56 -2.39 -37.28 72.30
N ARG A 57 -3.25 -37.24 71.28
CA ARG A 57 -3.01 -37.87 69.98
C ARG A 57 -3.40 -36.91 68.88
N VAL A 58 -2.56 -36.85 67.85
CA VAL A 58 -2.74 -35.96 66.69
C VAL A 58 -2.44 -36.70 65.40
N GLN A 59 -3.04 -36.26 64.31
CA GLN A 59 -2.64 -36.70 62.98
C GLN A 59 -1.19 -36.25 62.70
N LEU A 60 -0.42 -37.08 61.99
CA LEU A 60 0.94 -36.73 61.58
C LEU A 60 0.94 -35.52 60.64
N ASN A 61 1.87 -34.59 60.86
CA ASN A 61 2.06 -33.44 59.97
C ASN A 61 3.00 -33.76 58.81
N ARG A 62 3.96 -34.69 59.02
CA ARG A 62 4.90 -35.15 58.00
C ARG A 62 5.35 -36.59 58.32
N LEU A 63 5.50 -37.40 57.28
CA LEU A 63 6.21 -38.69 57.30
C LEU A 63 7.02 -38.77 56.01
N ALA A 64 8.35 -38.71 56.11
CA ALA A 64 9.21 -38.66 54.94
C ALA A 64 10.60 -39.25 55.23
N PRO A 65 11.32 -39.75 54.20
CA PRO A 65 12.74 -40.06 54.32
C PRO A 65 13.52 -38.83 54.81
N SER A 66 14.53 -39.05 55.66
CA SER A 66 15.45 -37.99 56.06
C SER A 66 16.31 -37.55 54.86
N LYS A 67 16.59 -36.26 54.78
CA LYS A 67 17.53 -35.71 53.78
C LYS A 67 18.97 -36.19 54.05
N ASP A 68 19.29 -36.48 55.31
CA ASP A 68 20.64 -36.84 55.74
C ASP A 68 20.90 -38.35 55.66
N ASN A 69 19.84 -39.16 55.70
CA ASN A 69 19.95 -40.62 55.61
C ASN A 69 18.68 -41.26 55.00
N PRO A 70 18.78 -41.90 53.82
CA PRO A 70 17.62 -42.52 53.15
C PRO A 70 17.04 -43.74 53.90
N ASN A 71 17.76 -44.28 54.89
CA ASN A 71 17.30 -45.37 55.77
C ASN A 71 16.63 -44.85 57.06
N TRP A 72 16.43 -43.54 57.18
CA TRP A 72 15.72 -42.91 58.28
C TRP A 72 14.37 -42.39 57.82
N LEU A 73 13.31 -42.77 58.54
CA LEU A 73 11.96 -42.26 58.35
C LEU A 73 11.67 -41.24 59.46
N GLU A 74 11.54 -39.98 59.08
CA GLU A 74 11.18 -38.89 59.99
C GLU A 74 9.67 -38.76 60.06
N ALA A 75 9.12 -38.79 61.27
CA ALA A 75 7.73 -38.54 61.55
C ALA A 75 7.59 -37.29 62.44
N ASP A 76 6.84 -36.29 61.97
CA ASP A 76 6.63 -35.03 62.68
C ASP A 76 5.17 -34.91 63.16
N GLY A 77 4.97 -34.72 64.45
CA GLY A 77 3.68 -34.40 65.06
C GLY A 77 3.70 -32.99 65.64
N ILE A 78 2.60 -32.25 65.47
CA ILE A 78 2.46 -30.88 65.98
C ILE A 78 1.42 -30.88 67.10
N ILE A 79 1.80 -30.39 68.28
CA ILE A 79 0.88 -30.11 69.37
C ILE A 79 0.47 -28.63 69.27
N PRO A 80 -0.81 -28.33 68.96
CA PRO A 80 -1.30 -26.95 68.85
C PRO A 80 -1.18 -26.18 70.17
N SER A 81 -1.25 -24.84 70.08
CA SER A 81 -1.12 -23.96 71.25
C SER A 81 -2.20 -24.18 72.31
N ALA A 82 -3.41 -24.56 71.90
CA ALA A 82 -4.55 -24.80 72.80
C ALA A 82 -4.42 -26.07 73.66
N ILE A 83 -3.51 -26.99 73.31
CA ILE A 83 -3.36 -28.28 74.00
C ILE A 83 -2.06 -28.29 74.82
N GLY A 84 -2.13 -28.65 76.10
CA GLY A 84 -0.97 -28.72 77.00
C GLY A 84 -1.36 -29.04 78.44
N GLY A 85 -0.45 -28.77 79.38
CA GLY A 85 -0.60 -29.06 80.81
C GLY A 85 0.09 -30.35 81.27
N PHE A 86 0.88 -30.99 80.41
CA PHE A 86 1.51 -32.30 80.66
C PHE A 86 2.99 -32.33 80.26
N ASN A 87 3.73 -33.31 80.79
CA ASN A 87 5.09 -33.62 80.33
C ASN A 87 5.02 -34.65 79.21
N ILE A 88 5.79 -34.46 78.15
CA ILE A 88 5.99 -35.48 77.12
C ILE A 88 7.18 -36.32 77.56
N ARG A 89 6.95 -37.63 77.74
CA ARG A 89 7.99 -38.62 78.10
C ARG A 89 7.99 -39.83 77.17
N GLU A 90 6.92 -40.01 76.41
CA GLU A 90 6.77 -41.09 75.44
C GLU A 90 6.02 -40.61 74.21
N VAL A 91 6.33 -41.21 73.06
CA VAL A 91 5.71 -40.91 71.78
C VAL A 91 5.40 -42.22 71.05
N GLY A 92 4.18 -42.36 70.54
CA GLY A 92 3.73 -43.52 69.77
C GLY A 92 3.38 -43.14 68.34
N LEU A 93 3.69 -44.01 67.37
CA LEU A 93 3.26 -43.89 65.98
C LEU A 93 2.21 -44.95 65.65
N TRP A 94 1.17 -44.57 64.92
CA TRP A 94 -0.02 -45.40 64.72
C TRP A 94 -0.42 -45.54 63.26
N ALA A 95 -0.80 -46.76 62.89
CA ALA A 95 -1.48 -47.09 61.65
C ALA A 95 -2.86 -47.68 61.99
N GLY A 96 -3.92 -46.88 61.88
CA GLY A 96 -5.23 -47.22 62.44
C GLY A 96 -5.14 -47.38 63.96
N ASP A 97 -5.61 -48.51 64.48
CA ASP A 97 -5.58 -48.84 65.91
C ASP A 97 -4.30 -49.59 66.35
N VAL A 98 -3.35 -49.80 65.44
CA VAL A 98 -2.09 -50.50 65.72
C VAL A 98 -0.96 -49.52 65.98
N MET A 99 -0.33 -49.60 67.14
CA MET A 99 0.89 -48.85 67.45
C MET A 99 2.06 -49.48 66.71
N VAL A 100 2.57 -48.79 65.68
CA VAL A 100 3.64 -49.25 64.81
C VAL A 100 5.01 -49.11 65.47
N ALA A 101 5.23 -48.00 66.16
CA ALA A 101 6.50 -47.73 66.83
C ALA A 101 6.28 -46.96 68.13
N TYR A 102 7.20 -47.15 69.07
CA TYR A 102 7.21 -46.51 70.37
C TYR A 102 8.58 -45.88 70.62
N ALA A 103 8.61 -44.67 71.18
CA ALA A 103 9.81 -43.97 71.55
C ALA A 103 9.68 -43.38 72.95
N ASN A 104 10.73 -43.49 73.75
CA ASN A 104 10.86 -42.64 74.93
C ASN A 104 11.42 -41.27 74.50
N TYR A 105 11.00 -40.20 75.18
CA TYR A 105 11.32 -38.83 74.81
C TYR A 105 11.85 -38.07 76.03
N PRO A 106 12.86 -37.18 75.87
CA PRO A 106 13.34 -36.34 76.97
C PRO A 106 12.17 -35.61 77.65
N PRO A 107 12.04 -35.65 79.00
CA PRO A 107 10.96 -35.00 79.71
C PRO A 107 10.80 -33.53 79.30
N THR A 108 9.75 -33.24 78.55
CA THR A 108 9.52 -31.92 77.95
C THR A 108 8.15 -31.42 78.39
N TYR A 109 8.13 -30.36 79.19
CA TYR A 109 6.86 -29.75 79.62
C TYR A 109 6.23 -28.93 78.49
N LYS A 110 4.98 -29.24 78.17
CA LYS A 110 4.15 -28.46 77.24
C LYS A 110 3.09 -27.71 78.07
N PRO A 111 3.22 -26.39 78.27
CA PRO A 111 2.19 -25.62 78.97
C PRO A 111 0.88 -25.56 78.17
N SER A 112 -0.26 -25.46 78.87
CA SER A 112 -1.57 -25.17 78.26
C SER A 112 -1.77 -23.67 78.07
N GLY A 113 -2.71 -23.27 77.19
CA GLY A 113 -3.03 -21.86 76.96
C GLY A 113 -3.45 -21.11 78.21
N ASP A 114 -4.17 -21.79 79.12
CA ASP A 114 -4.69 -21.22 80.38
C ASP A 114 -3.60 -20.98 81.44
N GLN A 115 -2.37 -21.45 81.21
CA GLN A 115 -1.21 -21.20 82.07
C GLN A 115 -0.42 -19.93 81.66
N GLY A 116 -1.01 -19.09 80.81
CA GLY A 116 -0.46 -17.78 80.43
C GLY A 116 0.61 -17.82 79.33
N THR A 117 0.90 -18.99 78.76
CA THR A 117 1.88 -19.15 77.66
C THR A 117 1.32 -20.04 76.55
N ALA A 118 1.02 -19.47 75.39
CA ALA A 118 0.63 -20.23 74.20
C ALA A 118 1.88 -20.63 73.40
N GLN A 119 2.26 -21.91 73.43
CA GLN A 119 3.38 -22.45 72.64
C GLN A 119 2.89 -23.55 71.70
N ILE A 120 3.34 -23.55 70.45
CA ILE A 120 3.22 -24.70 69.54
C ILE A 120 4.49 -25.54 69.72
N LYS A 121 4.37 -26.86 69.78
CA LYS A 121 5.53 -27.78 69.83
C LYS A 121 5.46 -28.78 68.70
N THR A 122 6.52 -28.83 67.91
CA THR A 122 6.74 -29.88 66.90
C THR A 122 7.66 -30.93 67.49
N ILE A 123 7.23 -32.18 67.47
CA ILE A 123 8.00 -33.34 67.92
C ILE A 123 8.36 -34.18 66.71
N ARG A 124 9.65 -34.42 66.52
CA ARG A 124 10.18 -35.32 65.50
C ARG A 124 10.68 -36.60 66.14
N ILE A 125 10.30 -37.73 65.56
CA ILE A 125 10.88 -39.04 65.86
C ILE A 125 11.39 -39.67 64.57
N VAL A 126 12.50 -40.39 64.69
CA VAL A 126 13.24 -40.96 63.56
C VAL A 126 13.26 -42.47 63.72
N LEU A 127 12.69 -43.19 62.77
CA LEU A 127 12.74 -44.65 62.71
C LEU A 127 13.84 -45.08 61.74
N GLN A 128 14.70 -46.00 62.17
CA GLN A 128 15.63 -46.66 61.27
C GLN A 128 14.92 -47.83 60.57
N ILE A 129 14.95 -47.83 59.23
CA ILE A 129 14.26 -48.82 58.40
C ILE A 129 15.10 -49.23 57.18
N ASP A 130 14.88 -50.44 56.68
CA ASP A 130 15.62 -50.98 55.53
C ASP A 130 15.14 -50.40 54.18
N ASN A 131 13.88 -49.99 54.08
CA ASN A 131 13.32 -49.36 52.88
C ASN A 131 12.16 -48.41 53.20
N THR A 132 12.38 -47.12 52.99
CA THR A 132 11.37 -46.05 53.17
C THR A 132 10.22 -46.10 52.17
N ALA A 133 10.37 -46.80 51.03
CA ALA A 133 9.33 -46.91 50.00
C ALA A 133 8.09 -47.72 50.43
N ASN A 134 8.21 -48.52 51.50
CA ASN A 134 7.13 -49.33 52.05
C ASN A 134 6.12 -48.52 52.90
N PHE A 135 6.35 -47.22 53.08
CA PHE A 135 5.52 -46.36 53.92
C PHE A 135 4.83 -45.28 53.10
N GLU A 136 3.62 -44.90 53.49
CA GLU A 136 2.87 -43.80 52.88
C GLU A 136 2.27 -42.90 53.95
N LEU A 137 2.35 -41.59 53.74
CA LEU A 137 1.66 -40.61 54.56
C LEU A 137 0.24 -40.41 54.04
N LYS A 138 -0.78 -40.74 54.84
CA LYS A 138 -2.18 -40.37 54.56
C LYS A 138 -2.60 -39.21 55.47
N ILE A 139 -2.48 -37.98 54.96
CA ILE A 139 -2.89 -36.76 55.65
C ILE A 139 -4.20 -36.19 55.11
N ASP A 140 -4.98 -35.58 56.01
CA ASP A 140 -6.07 -34.69 55.68
C ASP A 140 -5.50 -33.26 55.63
N ALA A 141 -5.54 -32.63 54.45
CA ALA A 141 -4.96 -31.30 54.23
C ALA A 141 -5.67 -30.17 55.01
N SER A 142 -6.82 -30.44 55.65
CA SER A 142 -7.57 -29.44 56.41
C SER A 142 -7.05 -29.18 57.84
N ILE A 143 -6.12 -30.01 58.36
CA ILE A 143 -5.70 -29.99 59.78
C ILE A 143 -4.17 -29.79 59.94
N VAL A 144 -3.40 -29.75 58.85
CA VAL A 144 -1.93 -29.61 58.89
C VAL A 144 -1.45 -28.16 58.87
N MET A 145 -0.37 -27.87 59.61
CA MET A 145 0.26 -26.55 59.70
C MET A 145 1.58 -26.53 58.91
N ALA A 146 1.77 -25.52 58.06
CA ALA A 146 3.04 -25.26 57.38
C ALA A 146 4.06 -24.65 58.36
N THR A 147 5.30 -25.16 58.38
CA THR A 147 6.38 -24.57 59.17
C THR A 147 6.91 -23.30 58.49
N LEU A 148 7.48 -22.36 59.26
CA LEU A 148 8.07 -21.14 58.70
C LEU A 148 9.15 -21.44 57.65
N GLN A 149 10.01 -22.43 57.90
CA GLN A 149 11.03 -22.85 56.94
C GLN A 149 10.42 -23.37 55.63
N TYR A 150 9.35 -24.16 55.71
CA TYR A 150 8.66 -24.64 54.51
C TYR A 150 8.06 -23.50 53.70
N VAL A 151 7.53 -22.47 54.37
CA VAL A 151 7.02 -21.26 53.71
C VAL A 151 8.15 -20.44 53.07
N GLU A 152 9.31 -20.31 53.72
CA GLU A 152 10.47 -19.62 53.14
C GLU A 152 11.08 -20.39 51.96
N ASP A 153 11.21 -21.71 52.04
CA ASP A 153 11.69 -22.56 50.93
C ASP A 153 10.74 -22.46 49.72
N ALA A 154 9.42 -22.55 49.95
CA ALA A 154 8.41 -22.41 48.90
C ALA A 154 8.41 -21.00 48.28
N LYS A 155 8.70 -19.96 49.07
CA LYS A 155 8.86 -18.58 48.60
C LYS A 155 10.12 -18.43 47.73
N GLU A 156 11.23 -19.05 48.09
CA GLU A 156 12.45 -19.04 47.27
C GLU A 156 12.25 -19.78 45.94
N GLU A 157 11.61 -20.95 45.94
CA GLU A 157 11.26 -21.68 44.71
C GLU A 157 10.29 -20.88 43.83
N ALA A 158 9.27 -20.25 44.42
CA ALA A 158 8.34 -19.40 43.68
C ALA A 158 9.03 -18.16 43.08
N LYS A 159 10.00 -17.57 43.79
CA LYS A 159 10.81 -16.45 43.28
C LYS A 159 11.67 -16.88 42.10
N LYS A 160 12.39 -18.01 42.21
CA LYS A 160 13.22 -18.56 41.14
C LYS A 160 12.40 -18.89 39.89
N TYR A 161 11.25 -19.55 40.06
CA TYR A 161 10.33 -19.82 38.95
C TYR A 161 9.81 -18.51 38.33
N SER A 162 9.49 -17.51 39.15
CA SER A 162 9.06 -16.19 38.64
C SER A 162 10.15 -15.49 37.82
N ASP A 163 11.41 -15.57 38.27
CA ASP A 163 12.55 -14.97 37.58
C ASP A 163 12.91 -15.72 36.29
N GLU A 164 12.68 -17.03 36.24
CA GLU A 164 12.85 -17.87 35.04
C GLU A 164 11.70 -17.71 34.02
N THR A 165 10.49 -17.30 34.45
CA THR A 165 9.29 -17.23 33.60
C THR A 165 8.84 -15.83 33.22
N LYS A 166 9.38 -14.78 33.85
CA LYS A 166 9.06 -13.39 33.48
C LYS A 166 9.80 -13.00 32.20
N ILE A 167 9.03 -12.73 31.13
CA ILE A 167 9.54 -11.95 30.00
C ILE A 167 9.88 -10.56 30.54
N HIS A 168 11.18 -10.27 30.62
CA HIS A 168 11.64 -8.94 31.00
C HIS A 168 11.33 -7.98 29.84
N ILE A 169 10.59 -6.91 30.12
CA ILE A 169 10.26 -5.88 29.13
C ILE A 169 11.20 -4.70 29.38
N ILE A 170 11.96 -4.33 28.35
CA ILE A 170 12.88 -3.20 28.37
C ILE A 170 12.56 -2.25 27.23
N ARG A 171 13.00 -1.00 27.36
CA ARG A 171 12.56 0.10 26.49
C ARG A 171 13.30 0.13 25.17
N SER A 172 14.58 -0.22 25.15
CA SER A 172 15.45 -0.04 23.98
C SER A 172 16.53 -1.11 23.81
N ILE A 173 17.13 -1.15 22.61
CA ILE A 173 18.34 -1.95 22.35
C ILE A 173 19.52 -1.47 23.21
N ASN A 174 19.62 -0.17 23.48
CA ASN A 174 20.63 0.34 24.38
C ASN A 174 20.48 -0.23 25.80
N GLU A 175 19.25 -0.37 26.30
CA GLU A 175 18.99 -1.04 27.57
C GLU A 175 19.33 -2.54 27.52
N LEU A 176 19.06 -3.22 26.40
CA LEU A 176 19.41 -4.63 26.19
C LEU A 176 20.92 -4.86 26.30
N LEU A 177 21.70 -3.96 25.72
CA LEU A 177 23.17 -4.01 25.73
C LEU A 177 23.77 -3.70 27.10
N ASN A 178 23.02 -3.02 27.97
CA ASN A 178 23.44 -2.69 29.34
C ASN A 178 22.98 -3.71 30.40
N LEU A 179 22.30 -4.79 29.99
CA LEU A 179 22.01 -5.89 30.90
C LEU A 179 23.31 -6.55 31.35
N ASP A 180 23.44 -6.79 32.66
CA ASP A 180 24.60 -7.49 33.21
C ASP A 180 24.63 -8.93 32.68
N ILE A 181 25.57 -9.18 31.76
CA ILE A 181 25.67 -10.46 31.07
C ILE A 181 26.15 -11.59 31.98
N SER A 182 26.68 -11.28 33.17
CA SER A 182 27.07 -12.28 34.17
C SER A 182 25.87 -13.01 34.78
N ASP A 183 24.67 -12.41 34.70
CA ASP A 183 23.38 -12.95 35.15
C ASP A 183 22.48 -13.44 33.98
N VAL A 184 23.04 -13.58 32.77
CA VAL A 184 22.30 -14.02 31.57
C VAL A 184 22.66 -15.46 31.22
N TRP A 185 21.65 -16.33 31.12
CA TRP A 185 21.80 -17.73 30.69
C TRP A 185 21.32 -17.95 29.25
N ASN A 186 21.83 -19.01 28.61
CA ASN A 186 21.43 -19.40 27.27
C ASN A 186 19.93 -19.70 27.20
N GLY A 187 19.21 -19.11 26.24
CA GLY A 187 17.76 -19.24 26.09
C GLY A 187 16.92 -18.18 26.81
N ARG A 188 17.54 -17.28 27.59
CA ARG A 188 16.81 -16.17 28.24
C ARG A 188 16.12 -15.30 27.17
N LYS A 189 14.82 -15.02 27.36
CA LYS A 189 13.99 -14.22 26.45
C LYS A 189 13.68 -12.83 27.04
N VAL A 190 13.87 -11.78 26.24
CA VAL A 190 13.60 -10.38 26.58
C VAL A 190 12.70 -9.76 25.52
N SER A 191 11.72 -8.96 25.93
CA SER A 191 10.91 -8.13 25.03
C SER A 191 11.46 -6.71 25.03
N VAL A 192 11.88 -6.23 23.88
CA VAL A 192 12.37 -4.87 23.68
C VAL A 192 11.27 -4.07 23.01
N LEU A 193 10.87 -2.94 23.59
CA LEU A 193 9.77 -2.13 23.06
C LEU A 193 10.14 -1.39 21.78
N SER A 194 11.40 -0.94 21.65
CA SER A 194 11.84 -0.10 20.54
C SER A 194 13.33 -0.28 20.25
N TYR A 195 13.81 0.07 19.05
CA TYR A 195 15.25 0.12 18.78
C TYR A 195 15.89 1.25 19.59
N HIS A 196 15.39 2.47 19.38
CA HIS A 196 15.73 3.67 20.15
C HIS A 196 14.66 3.94 21.21
N ASP A 197 15.05 4.37 22.41
CA ASP A 197 14.10 4.63 23.49
C ASP A 197 13.03 5.67 23.08
N GLY A 198 11.77 5.42 23.46
CA GLY A 198 10.65 6.33 23.22
C GLY A 198 10.02 6.33 21.81
N LEU A 199 10.62 5.70 20.80
CA LEU A 199 10.05 5.72 19.42
C LEU A 199 8.97 4.66 19.17
N GLY A 200 9.00 3.55 19.89
CA GLY A 200 8.02 2.45 19.74
C GLY A 200 8.17 1.63 18.44
N GLN A 201 9.33 1.70 17.77
CA GLN A 201 9.59 1.06 16.48
C GLN A 201 10.92 0.28 16.52
N GLY A 202 11.03 -0.83 15.78
CA GLY A 202 12.26 -1.64 15.70
C GLY A 202 12.59 -2.50 16.93
N GLY A 203 11.67 -2.56 17.88
CA GLY A 203 11.68 -3.50 19.01
C GLY A 203 11.36 -4.93 18.59
N GLY A 204 11.19 -5.83 19.56
CA GLY A 204 10.88 -7.23 19.32
C GLY A 204 11.36 -8.14 20.44
N TYR A 205 11.21 -9.44 20.23
CA TYR A 205 11.72 -10.44 21.17
C TYR A 205 13.15 -10.85 20.83
N PHE A 206 13.97 -10.99 21.87
CA PHE A 206 15.36 -11.41 21.78
C PHE A 206 15.62 -12.60 22.68
N VAL A 207 16.38 -13.56 22.19
CA VAL A 207 16.80 -14.76 22.93
C VAL A 207 18.31 -14.76 23.02
N TYR A 208 18.84 -14.88 24.23
CA TYR A 208 20.29 -14.93 24.42
C TYR A 208 20.88 -16.27 23.99
N SER A 209 21.98 -16.21 23.23
CA SER A 209 22.78 -17.36 22.80
C SER A 209 24.25 -17.13 23.11
N SER A 210 24.83 -17.98 23.97
CA SER A 210 26.24 -17.88 24.36
C SER A 210 27.21 -18.08 23.19
N ASP A 211 26.81 -18.86 22.18
CA ASP A 211 27.61 -19.14 20.98
C ASP A 211 27.75 -17.90 20.08
N LYS A 212 26.82 -16.94 20.21
CA LYS A 212 26.78 -15.70 19.43
C LYS A 212 27.23 -14.48 20.22
N LYS A 213 27.77 -14.64 21.44
CA LYS A 213 28.14 -13.53 22.35
C LYS A 213 29.08 -12.49 21.73
N ASN A 214 29.92 -12.88 20.78
CA ASN A 214 30.89 -12.02 20.10
C ASN A 214 30.39 -11.48 18.75
N ILE A 215 29.12 -11.75 18.39
CA ILE A 215 28.53 -11.31 17.13
C ILE A 215 27.63 -10.11 17.42
N ASN A 216 27.83 -9.03 16.66
CA ASN A 216 26.96 -7.87 16.68
C ASN A 216 26.87 -7.33 15.25
N ASN A 217 25.69 -7.44 14.64
CA ASN A 217 25.42 -6.87 13.33
C ASN A 217 24.50 -5.64 13.42
N GLY A 218 24.06 -5.28 14.63
CA GLY A 218 23.21 -4.11 14.87
C GLY A 218 21.78 -4.23 14.35
N VAL A 219 21.33 -5.41 13.91
CA VAL A 219 19.97 -5.63 13.36
C VAL A 219 19.32 -6.87 13.97
N THR A 220 19.92 -8.04 13.76
CA THR A 220 19.37 -9.35 14.17
C THR A 220 20.12 -9.99 15.33
N ILE A 221 21.36 -9.57 15.60
CA ILE A 221 22.18 -10.06 16.70
C ILE A 221 22.91 -8.89 17.39
N PHE A 222 22.78 -8.82 18.71
CA PHE A 222 23.38 -7.81 19.59
C PHE A 222 24.15 -8.49 20.73
N ASN A 223 25.46 -8.71 20.58
CA ASN A 223 26.34 -9.31 21.60
C ASN A 223 25.76 -10.62 22.21
N GLY A 224 25.26 -11.52 21.37
CA GLY A 224 24.62 -12.78 21.79
C GLY A 224 23.10 -12.73 21.95
N TRP A 225 22.49 -11.55 22.03
CA TRP A 225 21.03 -11.41 21.95
C TRP A 225 20.56 -11.55 20.51
N VAL A 226 19.84 -12.63 20.20
CA VAL A 226 19.35 -12.96 18.86
C VAL A 226 17.89 -12.57 18.75
N ARG A 227 17.54 -11.67 17.81
CA ARG A 227 16.16 -11.30 17.50
C ARG A 227 15.37 -12.55 17.06
N GLU A 228 14.11 -12.73 17.46
CA GLU A 228 13.33 -13.89 16.98
C GLU A 228 13.07 -13.79 15.46
N LYS A 229 12.80 -12.59 14.96
CA LYS A 229 12.71 -12.32 13.52
C LYS A 229 14.12 -12.15 12.95
N GLN A 230 14.46 -12.96 11.95
CA GLN A 230 15.78 -12.95 11.30
C GLN A 230 15.71 -12.58 9.81
N THR A 231 14.59 -12.87 9.13
CA THR A 231 14.46 -12.73 7.67
C THR A 231 13.29 -11.86 7.22
N GLU A 232 12.30 -11.65 8.10
CA GLU A 232 11.20 -10.69 7.92
C GLU A 232 11.47 -9.50 8.82
N LEU A 233 12.10 -8.47 8.25
CA LEU A 233 12.64 -7.33 8.97
C LEU A 233 11.97 -6.05 8.50
N SER A 234 11.85 -5.09 9.41
CA SER A 234 11.55 -3.70 9.08
C SER A 234 12.83 -2.87 9.00
N VAL A 235 12.82 -1.76 8.26
CA VAL A 235 13.89 -0.77 8.31
C VAL A 235 14.13 -0.25 9.74
N TYR A 236 13.09 -0.20 10.58
CA TYR A 236 13.20 0.15 12.00
C TYR A 236 13.99 -0.89 12.80
N ASP A 237 14.00 -2.17 12.40
CA ASP A 237 14.79 -3.22 13.07
C ASP A 237 16.31 -2.98 12.96
N ALA A 238 16.73 -2.16 12.00
CA ALA A 238 18.12 -1.71 11.82
C ALA A 238 18.43 -0.35 12.48
N GLY A 239 17.42 0.24 13.13
CA GLY A 239 17.53 1.50 13.86
C GLY A 239 17.30 2.74 13.00
N VAL A 240 16.52 2.63 11.92
CA VAL A 240 15.96 3.81 11.23
C VAL A 240 15.09 4.58 12.22
N ILE A 241 15.17 5.91 12.19
CA ILE A 241 14.38 6.82 13.03
C ILE A 241 13.06 7.17 12.31
N GLY A 242 13.10 7.31 10.98
CA GLY A 242 11.90 7.46 10.16
C GLY A 242 11.25 8.84 10.27
N VAL A 243 12.06 9.90 10.43
CA VAL A 243 11.62 11.29 10.41
C VAL A 243 12.41 12.07 9.35
N LEU A 244 11.73 12.88 8.52
CA LEU A 244 12.40 13.87 7.66
C LEU A 244 12.94 15.02 8.52
N ASN A 245 14.19 14.92 8.94
CA ASN A 245 14.89 16.01 9.62
C ASN A 245 16.33 16.09 9.10
N GLU A 246 16.64 17.16 8.36
CA GLU A 246 17.95 17.35 7.75
C GLU A 246 19.06 17.79 8.72
N GLU A 247 18.72 18.22 9.95
CA GLU A 247 19.66 18.77 10.92
C GLU A 247 20.11 17.71 11.96
N ASP A 248 19.17 16.90 12.46
CA ASP A 248 19.42 16.05 13.64
C ASP A 248 19.53 14.54 13.37
N TYR A 249 18.92 14.02 12.28
CA TYR A 249 18.76 12.58 12.08
C TYR A 249 19.10 12.14 10.66
N ASN A 250 20.04 11.21 10.53
CA ASN A 250 20.46 10.63 9.25
C ASN A 250 20.42 9.11 9.32
N ASP A 251 19.48 8.52 8.60
CA ASP A 251 19.21 7.08 8.60
C ASP A 251 20.24 6.28 7.77
N HIS A 252 21.21 6.97 7.16
CA HIS A 252 22.27 6.37 6.33
C HIS A 252 22.96 5.18 7.01
N ASP A 253 23.39 5.31 8.27
CA ASP A 253 24.11 4.23 8.95
C ASP A 253 23.19 3.05 9.32
N ALA A 254 21.91 3.30 9.59
CA ALA A 254 20.93 2.26 9.88
C ALA A 254 20.62 1.41 8.64
N LEU A 255 20.34 2.07 7.51
CA LEU A 255 20.11 1.39 6.24
C LEU A 255 21.35 0.66 5.72
N ARG A 256 22.56 1.20 5.95
CA ARG A 256 23.80 0.49 5.62
C ARG A 256 23.96 -0.80 6.43
N ARG A 257 23.68 -0.79 7.74
CA ARG A 257 23.70 -2.01 8.56
C ARG A 257 22.74 -3.09 8.04
N LEU A 258 21.56 -2.67 7.57
CA LEU A 258 20.59 -3.58 6.97
C LEU A 258 21.12 -4.18 5.66
N ALA A 259 21.70 -3.38 4.78
CA ALA A 259 22.36 -3.87 3.56
C ALA A 259 23.54 -4.81 3.88
N ASP A 260 24.38 -4.46 4.85
CA ASP A 260 25.52 -5.28 5.26
C ASP A 260 25.05 -6.66 5.78
N LEU A 261 23.96 -6.72 6.55
CA LEU A 261 23.36 -7.99 6.96
C LEU A 261 22.94 -8.83 5.74
N VAL A 262 22.15 -8.24 4.84
CA VAL A 262 21.57 -8.93 3.69
C VAL A 262 22.64 -9.41 2.72
N THR A 263 23.73 -8.67 2.56
CA THR A 263 24.81 -8.99 1.61
C THR A 263 25.89 -9.92 2.19
N SER A 264 26.13 -9.89 3.50
CA SER A 264 27.21 -10.65 4.14
C SER A 264 26.86 -12.09 4.50
N ASP A 265 25.58 -12.41 4.63
CA ASP A 265 25.14 -13.71 5.13
C ASP A 265 24.75 -14.72 4.03
N THR A 266 24.55 -15.97 4.47
CA THR A 266 24.15 -17.10 3.60
C THR A 266 22.64 -17.28 3.48
N THR A 267 21.83 -16.38 4.02
CA THR A 267 20.37 -16.49 4.01
C THR A 267 19.87 -16.30 2.59
N THR A 268 18.98 -17.19 2.13
CA THR A 268 18.52 -17.22 0.74
C THR A 268 17.28 -16.35 0.49
N SER A 269 16.60 -15.86 1.55
CA SER A 269 15.39 -15.05 1.38
C SER A 269 15.26 -13.99 2.47
N TYR A 270 14.95 -12.77 2.06
CA TYR A 270 14.65 -11.64 2.93
C TYR A 270 13.36 -10.94 2.51
N ILE A 271 12.55 -10.57 3.50
CA ILE A 271 11.46 -9.60 3.36
C ILE A 271 11.85 -8.39 4.19
N ILE A 272 11.91 -7.23 3.53
CA ILE A 272 12.29 -5.95 4.12
C ILE A 272 11.10 -5.01 3.98
N ASP A 273 10.46 -4.66 5.08
CA ASP A 273 9.35 -3.72 5.12
C ASP A 273 9.88 -2.31 5.44
N PHE A 274 9.61 -1.37 4.54
CA PHE A 274 9.86 0.04 4.74
C PHE A 274 8.72 0.72 5.48
N GLU A 275 7.58 0.04 5.62
CA GLU A 275 6.38 0.58 6.27
C GLU A 275 6.03 1.97 5.71
N ASP A 276 5.74 2.95 6.55
CA ASP A 276 5.50 4.36 6.20
C ASP A 276 6.72 5.26 6.48
N ALA A 277 7.91 4.67 6.61
CA ALA A 277 9.10 5.35 7.11
C ALA A 277 9.51 6.57 6.27
N GLN A 278 9.80 7.68 6.96
CA GLN A 278 10.26 8.92 6.36
C GLN A 278 11.78 9.07 6.53
N ILE A 279 12.53 8.65 5.52
CA ILE A 279 13.95 8.35 5.63
C ILE A 279 14.77 9.47 4.99
N THR A 280 15.72 10.04 5.75
CA THR A 280 16.72 10.97 5.20
C THR A 280 18.08 10.28 5.08
N VAL A 281 18.67 10.32 3.89
CA VAL A 281 19.94 9.64 3.57
C VAL A 281 20.95 10.57 2.91
N GLY A 282 22.23 10.27 3.10
CA GLY A 282 23.32 11.00 2.47
C GLY A 282 24.20 11.66 3.51
N ARG A 283 25.50 11.36 3.42
CA ARG A 283 26.53 11.90 4.29
C ARG A 283 27.73 12.25 3.41
N GLN A 284 28.34 13.39 3.68
CA GLN A 284 29.49 13.84 2.91
C GLN A 284 30.61 14.32 3.85
N THR A 285 31.78 13.70 3.77
CA THR A 285 33.01 14.10 4.47
C THR A 285 34.05 14.51 3.45
N LEU A 286 34.40 15.79 3.40
CA LEU A 286 35.33 16.34 2.40
C LEU A 286 36.79 16.26 2.91
N ASP A 287 37.65 15.59 2.14
CA ASP A 287 39.12 15.56 2.30
C ASP A 287 39.81 16.23 1.11
N THR A 288 40.07 17.54 1.19
CA THR A 288 40.62 18.33 0.09
C THR A 288 42.05 17.96 -0.31
N THR A 289 42.72 17.07 0.44
CA THR A 289 44.06 16.58 0.10
C THR A 289 44.06 15.54 -1.04
N LYS A 290 42.91 14.90 -1.30
CA LYS A 290 42.75 13.89 -2.36
C LYS A 290 42.28 14.52 -3.68
N THR A 291 42.89 14.13 -4.81
CA THR A 291 42.47 14.58 -6.17
C THR A 291 41.17 13.89 -6.63
N LEU A 292 40.98 12.63 -6.25
CA LEU A 292 39.70 11.93 -6.33
C LEU A 292 39.17 11.72 -4.92
N GLN A 293 38.03 12.32 -4.61
CA GLN A 293 37.21 11.84 -3.50
C GLN A 293 36.12 10.94 -4.08
N THR A 294 36.44 9.66 -4.28
CA THR A 294 35.42 8.65 -4.04
C THR A 294 35.18 8.73 -2.54
N GLN A 295 34.18 9.48 -2.10
CA GLN A 295 33.95 9.60 -0.67
C GLN A 295 33.72 8.21 -0.06
N GLU A 296 34.17 8.02 1.17
CA GLU A 296 34.01 6.72 1.84
C GLU A 296 32.54 6.38 2.16
N HIS A 297 31.56 7.28 1.91
CA HIS A 297 30.16 7.06 2.31
C HIS A 297 29.05 7.61 1.37
N PRO A 298 29.06 7.44 0.03
CA PRO A 298 27.85 7.68 -0.76
C PRO A 298 26.75 6.71 -0.34
N PHE A 299 25.51 7.19 -0.23
CA PHE A 299 24.38 6.32 0.13
C PHE A 299 24.01 5.43 -1.06
N ARG A 300 24.31 4.15 -0.92
CA ARG A 300 23.78 3.08 -1.77
C ARG A 300 23.19 2.00 -0.88
N LEU A 301 21.87 1.80 -0.94
CA LEU A 301 21.27 0.65 -0.28
C LEU A 301 21.50 -0.59 -1.15
N ASP A 302 22.59 -1.28 -0.87
CA ASP A 302 23.08 -2.40 -1.68
C ASP A 302 22.56 -3.74 -1.14
N PHE A 303 21.71 -4.42 -1.90
CA PHE A 303 21.25 -5.78 -1.63
C PHE A 303 21.82 -6.81 -2.61
N SER A 304 22.95 -6.49 -3.25
CA SER A 304 23.57 -7.31 -4.28
C SER A 304 24.26 -8.56 -3.73
N ALA A 305 24.54 -9.50 -4.62
CA ALA A 305 25.61 -10.46 -4.38
C ALA A 305 26.98 -9.75 -4.40
N LYS A 306 27.97 -10.26 -3.67
CA LYS A 306 29.33 -9.69 -3.66
C LYS A 306 29.87 -9.49 -5.08
N TYR A 307 30.51 -8.34 -5.33
CA TYR A 307 31.01 -7.93 -6.63
C TYR A 307 31.91 -9.00 -7.28
N GLY A 308 31.58 -9.40 -8.52
CA GLY A 308 32.30 -10.44 -9.27
C GLY A 308 31.78 -11.87 -9.08
N ALA A 309 30.72 -12.08 -8.28
CA ALA A 309 30.08 -13.38 -8.12
C ALA A 309 29.12 -13.71 -9.29
N ALA A 310 28.93 -15.01 -9.56
CA ALA A 310 27.80 -15.50 -10.34
C ALA A 310 26.48 -15.17 -9.63
N VAL A 311 25.36 -15.16 -10.37
CA VAL A 311 24.04 -14.94 -9.77
C VAL A 311 23.82 -15.91 -8.61
N VAL A 312 23.48 -15.38 -7.44
CA VAL A 312 23.23 -16.18 -6.25
C VAL A 312 21.74 -16.45 -6.09
N ASN A 313 21.40 -17.65 -5.60
CA ASN A 313 20.03 -18.03 -5.25
C ASN A 313 19.57 -17.29 -3.98
N LYS A 314 19.33 -15.98 -4.13
CA LYS A 314 18.86 -15.07 -3.08
C LYS A 314 17.59 -14.38 -3.57
N LYS A 315 16.61 -14.27 -2.68
CA LYS A 315 15.29 -13.69 -2.91
C LYS A 315 15.13 -12.46 -2.00
N ILE A 316 14.98 -11.28 -2.57
CA ILE A 316 14.79 -10.03 -1.81
C ILE A 316 13.41 -9.49 -2.12
N ILE A 317 12.57 -9.33 -1.11
CA ILE A 317 11.24 -8.72 -1.22
C ILE A 317 11.23 -7.43 -0.40
N ILE A 318 11.06 -6.30 -1.07
CA ILE A 318 10.91 -4.98 -0.45
C ILE A 318 9.43 -4.60 -0.51
N LYS A 319 8.88 -4.23 0.64
CA LYS A 319 7.50 -3.74 0.78
C LYS A 319 7.53 -2.32 1.32
N ALA A 320 6.57 -1.51 0.92
CA ALA A 320 6.38 -0.16 1.42
C ALA A 320 4.89 0.21 1.49
N ASN A 321 4.55 1.13 2.37
CA ASN A 321 3.20 1.65 2.55
C ASN A 321 3.25 3.16 2.86
N GLY A 322 3.72 3.96 1.90
CA GLY A 322 3.88 5.41 2.13
C GLY A 322 5.31 5.84 2.47
N ALA A 323 6.27 4.91 2.44
CA ALA A 323 7.66 5.22 2.74
C ALA A 323 8.24 6.23 1.75
N LYS A 324 9.11 7.10 2.25
CA LYS A 324 9.82 8.10 1.46
C LYS A 324 11.29 8.05 1.80
N ILE A 325 12.15 7.94 0.79
CA ILE A 325 13.60 8.09 0.92
C ILE A 325 14.00 9.39 0.26
N VAL A 326 14.57 10.31 1.04
CA VAL A 326 15.02 11.62 0.56
C VAL A 326 16.52 11.74 0.72
N THR A 327 17.18 12.18 -0.34
CA THR A 327 18.60 12.55 -0.22
C THR A 327 18.74 13.90 0.46
N ARG A 328 19.64 14.01 1.45
CA ARG A 328 19.86 15.25 2.21
C ARG A 328 20.28 16.42 1.31
N SER A 329 19.83 17.63 1.64
CA SER A 329 20.26 18.87 1.00
C SER A 329 21.75 19.19 1.22
N GLY A 330 22.31 20.06 0.37
CA GLY A 330 23.65 20.63 0.53
C GLY A 330 24.82 19.70 0.16
N LEU A 331 24.55 18.49 -0.34
CA LEU A 331 25.60 17.61 -0.87
C LEU A 331 26.27 18.24 -2.09
N ARG A 332 27.60 18.19 -2.15
CA ARG A 332 28.36 18.60 -3.32
C ARG A 332 28.44 17.46 -4.35
N ILE A 333 28.35 17.78 -5.63
CA ILE A 333 28.52 16.81 -6.71
C ILE A 333 29.21 17.45 -7.92
N GLY A 334 30.12 16.72 -8.58
CA GLY A 334 30.91 17.21 -9.70
C GLY A 334 32.34 17.61 -9.31
N VAL A 335 32.97 18.48 -10.09
CA VAL A 335 34.39 18.84 -9.95
C VAL A 335 34.56 20.22 -9.31
N PHE A 336 35.37 20.33 -8.27
CA PHE A 336 35.58 21.57 -7.52
C PHE A 336 37.06 21.91 -7.39
N LYS A 337 37.39 23.19 -7.20
CA LYS A 337 38.75 23.61 -6.81
C LYS A 337 39.04 23.14 -5.38
N LYS A 338 40.27 22.65 -5.11
CA LYS A 338 40.65 22.10 -3.79
C LYS A 338 40.58 23.13 -2.67
N ASP A 339 41.05 24.35 -2.93
CA ASP A 339 41.21 25.37 -1.87
C ASP A 339 39.93 26.16 -1.60
N THR A 340 39.13 26.43 -2.64
CA THR A 340 37.94 27.30 -2.52
C THR A 340 36.62 26.54 -2.56
N LEU A 341 36.62 25.27 -3.01
CA LEU A 341 35.40 24.50 -3.29
C LEU A 341 34.41 25.19 -4.24
N GLU A 342 34.90 26.11 -5.08
CA GLU A 342 34.15 26.65 -6.21
C GLU A 342 34.09 25.62 -7.36
N PRO A 343 33.07 25.67 -8.23
CA PRO A 343 33.02 24.85 -9.43
C PRO A 343 34.29 24.99 -10.29
N TYR A 344 34.87 23.86 -10.70
CA TYR A 344 36.01 23.81 -11.60
C TYR A 344 35.53 23.83 -13.06
N THR A 345 35.88 24.86 -13.84
CA THR A 345 35.31 25.06 -15.19
C THR A 345 36.21 24.58 -16.33
N ASP A 346 37.50 24.37 -16.07
CA ASP A 346 38.50 24.08 -17.12
C ASP A 346 38.57 22.58 -17.44
N ILE A 347 37.48 22.04 -17.95
CA ILE A 347 37.28 20.60 -18.17
C ILE A 347 37.30 20.27 -19.66
N THR A 348 38.21 19.37 -20.04
CA THR A 348 38.26 18.78 -21.38
C THR A 348 37.77 17.34 -21.30
N TYR A 349 36.65 17.07 -21.96
CA TYR A 349 36.07 15.73 -22.06
C TYR A 349 36.87 14.80 -22.98
N PRO A 350 36.94 13.49 -22.70
CA PRO A 350 36.37 12.81 -21.53
C PRO A 350 37.15 13.07 -20.22
N PHE A 351 36.41 13.20 -19.11
CA PHE A 351 36.93 13.55 -17.79
C PHE A 351 36.50 12.51 -16.73
N TYR A 352 37.30 11.44 -16.61
CA TYR A 352 37.15 10.37 -15.62
C TYR A 352 38.51 9.70 -15.34
N PRO A 353 38.66 8.92 -14.25
CA PRO A 353 39.93 8.30 -13.89
C PRO A 353 40.60 7.56 -15.05
N GLY A 354 41.85 7.89 -15.35
CA GLY A 354 42.64 7.30 -16.43
C GLY A 354 42.74 8.12 -17.71
N THR A 355 41.98 9.22 -17.87
CA THR A 355 42.14 10.12 -19.03
C THR A 355 43.28 11.14 -18.84
N ALA A 356 43.85 11.63 -19.94
CA ALA A 356 44.92 12.64 -19.89
C ALA A 356 44.47 13.93 -19.20
N SER A 357 43.24 14.39 -19.46
CA SER A 357 42.62 15.55 -18.82
C SER A 357 42.46 15.37 -17.31
N TYR A 358 42.04 14.18 -16.88
CA TYR A 358 41.87 13.84 -15.47
C TYR A 358 43.21 13.74 -14.74
N ASN A 359 44.26 13.26 -15.40
CA ASN A 359 45.59 13.14 -14.79
C ASN A 359 46.36 14.48 -14.76
N ALA A 360 45.95 15.47 -15.57
CA ALA A 360 46.61 16.77 -15.66
C ALA A 360 46.20 17.76 -14.56
N ILE A 361 45.07 17.53 -13.87
CA ILE A 361 44.56 18.40 -12.81
C ILE A 361 45.28 18.17 -11.47
N LYS A 362 45.85 19.23 -10.89
CA LYS A 362 46.51 19.19 -9.57
C LYS A 362 45.72 19.89 -8.46
N ASP A 363 44.92 20.88 -8.83
CA ASP A 363 44.26 21.83 -7.90
C ASP A 363 42.74 21.64 -7.80
N SER A 364 42.23 20.49 -8.25
CA SER A 364 40.80 20.17 -8.18
C SER A 364 40.54 18.84 -7.48
N VAL A 365 39.34 18.73 -6.92
CA VAL A 365 38.79 17.54 -6.29
C VAL A 365 37.54 17.11 -7.04
N VAL A 366 37.49 15.85 -7.43
CA VAL A 366 36.29 15.23 -8.00
C VAL A 366 35.45 14.65 -6.87
N ILE A 367 34.20 15.10 -6.76
CA ILE A 367 33.20 14.60 -5.82
C ILE A 367 32.17 13.82 -6.62
N TYR A 368 32.39 12.52 -6.72
CA TYR A 368 31.47 11.59 -7.37
C TYR A 368 30.71 10.81 -6.30
N ASN A 369 29.41 11.08 -6.16
CA ASN A 369 28.58 10.36 -5.20
C ASN A 369 27.85 9.22 -5.93
N SER A 370 28.05 7.98 -5.52
CA SER A 370 27.18 6.86 -5.93
C SER A 370 25.89 6.88 -5.10
N LEU A 371 25.03 7.88 -5.33
CA LEU A 371 23.73 7.97 -4.66
C LEU A 371 22.76 7.04 -5.37
N THR A 372 22.39 5.93 -4.75
CA THR A 372 21.37 5.02 -5.30
C THR A 372 20.46 4.56 -4.19
N HIS A 373 19.18 4.91 -4.27
CA HIS A 373 18.27 4.64 -3.17
C HIS A 373 18.02 3.17 -2.94
N ILE A 374 17.87 2.38 -4.01
CA ILE A 374 17.77 0.93 -3.94
C ILE A 374 18.60 0.33 -5.06
N TYR A 375 19.53 -0.56 -4.69
CA TYR A 375 20.42 -1.22 -5.64
C TYR A 375 20.48 -2.73 -5.41
N CYS A 376 20.21 -3.49 -6.46
CA CYS A 376 20.39 -4.94 -6.48
C CYS A 376 21.13 -5.38 -7.75
N ASN A 377 22.11 -6.26 -7.57
CA ASN A 377 22.89 -6.85 -8.65
C ASN A 377 23.20 -8.33 -8.39
N TYR A 378 23.15 -9.16 -9.44
CA TYR A 378 23.45 -10.60 -9.38
C TYR A 378 22.58 -11.41 -8.39
N VAL A 379 21.30 -11.07 -8.27
CA VAL A 379 20.32 -11.74 -7.38
C VAL A 379 19.29 -12.52 -8.22
N ASP A 380 18.86 -13.71 -7.76
CA ASP A 380 17.87 -14.51 -8.50
C ASP A 380 16.49 -13.83 -8.58
N TYR A 381 15.96 -13.33 -7.47
CA TYR A 381 14.66 -12.67 -7.45
C TYR A 381 14.66 -11.42 -6.59
N VAL A 382 14.20 -10.31 -7.16
CA VAL A 382 13.99 -9.04 -6.45
C VAL A 382 12.57 -8.54 -6.69
N SER A 383 11.84 -8.24 -5.62
CA SER A 383 10.55 -7.56 -5.73
C SER A 383 10.54 -6.26 -4.93
N VAL A 384 9.98 -5.20 -5.49
CA VAL A 384 9.74 -3.92 -4.81
C VAL A 384 8.27 -3.56 -5.01
N SER A 385 7.50 -3.50 -3.93
CA SER A 385 6.04 -3.37 -4.04
C SER A 385 5.44 -2.49 -2.94
N GLY A 386 4.28 -1.92 -3.25
CA GLY A 386 3.64 -0.91 -2.40
C GLY A 386 4.22 0.49 -2.62
N PHE A 387 3.49 1.53 -2.22
CA PHE A 387 3.85 2.90 -2.56
C PHE A 387 5.14 3.33 -1.83
N ILE A 388 6.17 3.65 -2.60
CA ILE A 388 7.43 4.23 -2.12
C ILE A 388 7.85 5.41 -3.00
N GLU A 389 8.24 6.50 -2.34
CA GLU A 389 8.81 7.69 -2.97
C GLU A 389 10.33 7.71 -2.82
N LEU A 390 11.04 7.85 -3.93
CA LEU A 390 12.48 7.97 -4.05
C LEU A 390 12.80 9.38 -4.53
N ASP A 391 13.15 10.26 -3.60
CA ASP A 391 13.44 11.67 -3.88
C ASP A 391 14.96 11.93 -3.87
N GLY A 392 15.53 12.06 -5.07
CA GLY A 392 16.92 12.39 -5.24
C GLY A 392 17.32 13.76 -4.69
N ASN A 393 16.35 14.67 -4.47
CA ASN A 393 16.53 16.03 -3.96
C ASN A 393 17.67 16.81 -4.65
N SER A 394 17.91 16.54 -5.94
CA SER A 394 19.05 17.10 -6.66
C SER A 394 19.05 18.62 -6.77
N ASN A 395 17.87 19.25 -6.74
CA ASN A 395 17.72 20.70 -6.75
C ASN A 395 18.45 21.39 -5.58
N SER A 396 18.67 20.67 -4.48
CA SER A 396 19.30 21.16 -3.25
C SER A 396 20.80 20.90 -3.21
N PHE A 397 21.38 20.32 -4.27
CA PHE A 397 22.81 20.01 -4.32
C PHE A 397 23.65 21.22 -4.73
N ILE A 398 24.88 21.25 -4.22
CA ILE A 398 25.90 22.19 -4.68
C ILE A 398 26.62 21.55 -5.87
N VAL A 399 26.51 22.15 -7.05
CA VAL A 399 26.97 21.55 -8.31
C VAL A 399 28.30 22.15 -8.77
N GLY A 400 29.29 21.30 -8.98
CA GLY A 400 30.60 21.65 -9.50
C GLY A 400 30.68 21.58 -11.03
N GLY A 401 31.90 21.55 -11.55
CA GLY A 401 32.23 21.25 -12.93
C GLY A 401 31.78 19.86 -13.37
N GLY A 402 31.72 19.67 -14.70
CA GLY A 402 31.24 18.43 -15.31
C GLY A 402 32.17 17.24 -15.09
N TYR A 403 31.61 16.05 -15.11
CA TYR A 403 32.31 14.79 -14.92
C TYR A 403 31.70 13.76 -15.86
N GLY A 404 32.53 12.93 -16.51
CA GLY A 404 32.06 11.93 -17.48
C GLY A 404 32.72 12.05 -18.86
N ASP A 405 32.22 11.28 -19.82
CA ASP A 405 32.71 11.31 -21.21
C ASP A 405 32.17 12.50 -22.02
N LYS A 406 31.01 13.04 -21.63
CA LYS A 406 30.35 14.22 -22.20
C LYS A 406 29.39 14.84 -21.17
N ASP A 407 29.34 16.18 -21.10
CA ASP A 407 28.43 16.95 -20.23
C ASP A 407 28.55 16.53 -18.73
N TRP A 408 27.46 16.57 -17.96
CA TRP A 408 27.44 16.19 -16.53
C TRP A 408 26.85 14.78 -16.35
N GLN A 409 27.69 13.76 -16.26
CA GLN A 409 27.33 12.39 -15.86
C GLN A 409 27.51 12.23 -14.35
N LEU A 410 26.60 12.83 -13.60
CA LEU A 410 26.63 12.80 -12.15
C LEU A 410 25.91 11.57 -11.62
N GLY A 411 26.58 10.79 -10.76
CA GLY A 411 25.99 9.62 -10.11
C GLY A 411 24.81 9.98 -9.21
N GLY A 412 23.64 9.41 -9.50
CA GLY A 412 22.41 9.61 -8.73
C GLY A 412 21.24 8.89 -9.37
N LEU A 413 20.84 7.77 -8.79
CA LEU A 413 19.80 6.87 -9.31
C LEU A 413 18.73 6.63 -8.25
N GLY A 414 17.48 6.45 -8.67
CA GLY A 414 16.41 5.98 -7.78
C GLY A 414 16.50 4.49 -7.53
N LEU A 415 15.92 3.71 -8.43
CA LEU A 415 15.94 2.25 -8.39
C LEU A 415 16.88 1.69 -9.45
N GLN A 416 17.87 0.92 -9.02
CA GLN A 416 18.80 0.22 -9.91
C GLN A 416 18.72 -1.30 -9.70
N LEU A 417 18.18 -2.01 -10.67
CA LEU A 417 18.09 -3.48 -10.68
C LEU A 417 18.80 -4.00 -11.91
N ILE A 418 19.96 -4.62 -11.75
CA ILE A 418 20.81 -5.02 -12.88
C ILE A 418 21.28 -6.46 -12.75
N LYS A 419 21.36 -7.19 -13.87
CA LYS A 419 21.87 -8.58 -13.94
C LYS A 419 21.24 -9.54 -12.91
N CYS A 420 19.98 -9.28 -12.56
CA CYS A 420 19.13 -10.17 -11.79
C CYS A 420 18.39 -11.14 -12.74
N ASN A 421 18.01 -12.33 -12.28
CA ASN A 421 17.25 -13.24 -13.14
C ASN A 421 15.78 -12.79 -13.25
N LYS A 422 15.17 -12.45 -12.11
CA LYS A 422 13.75 -12.09 -12.02
C LYS A 422 13.58 -10.82 -11.20
N HIS A 423 12.81 -9.88 -11.72
CA HIS A 423 12.43 -8.71 -10.95
C HIS A 423 11.00 -8.24 -11.20
N GLU A 424 10.34 -7.84 -10.12
CA GLU A 424 8.97 -7.32 -10.11
C GLU A 424 8.92 -6.01 -9.30
N ALA A 425 8.73 -4.87 -9.96
CA ALA A 425 8.65 -3.58 -9.28
C ALA A 425 7.33 -2.85 -9.57
N SER A 426 6.67 -2.34 -8.54
CA SER A 426 5.39 -1.67 -8.72
C SER A 426 5.11 -0.56 -7.71
N SER A 427 4.38 0.46 -8.18
CA SER A 427 3.95 1.61 -7.36
C SER A 427 5.12 2.43 -6.79
N ILE A 428 6.10 2.75 -7.63
CA ILE A 428 7.31 3.47 -7.22
C ILE A 428 7.30 4.85 -7.87
N TYR A 429 7.45 5.90 -7.06
CA TYR A 429 7.62 7.26 -7.53
C TYR A 429 9.08 7.67 -7.37
N SER A 430 9.80 7.88 -8.48
CA SER A 430 11.24 8.17 -8.50
C SER A 430 11.51 9.49 -9.20
N HIS A 431 12.06 10.47 -8.49
CA HIS A 431 12.18 11.83 -9.02
C HIS A 431 13.35 12.64 -8.46
N HIS A 432 13.70 13.70 -9.19
CA HIS A 432 14.80 14.62 -8.85
C HIS A 432 16.15 13.92 -8.60
N HIS A 433 16.43 12.78 -9.24
CA HIS A 433 17.76 12.19 -9.22
C HIS A 433 18.71 12.94 -10.17
N THR A 434 20.02 12.94 -9.89
CA THR A 434 20.99 13.63 -10.76
C THR A 434 21.22 12.94 -12.10
N ALA A 435 20.95 11.62 -12.18
CA ALA A 435 20.89 10.84 -13.40
C ALA A 435 19.47 10.27 -13.61
N ASP A 436 19.25 8.99 -13.37
CA ASP A 436 18.03 8.30 -13.81
C ASP A 436 17.08 7.94 -12.67
N GLY A 437 15.78 7.99 -12.94
CA GLY A 437 14.79 7.49 -11.99
C GLY A 437 14.85 5.98 -11.82
N PHE A 438 14.97 5.26 -12.95
CA PHE A 438 15.05 3.80 -13.00
C PHE A 438 16.19 3.35 -13.92
N TYR A 439 17.03 2.43 -13.45
CA TYR A 439 18.10 1.82 -14.23
C TYR A 439 17.98 0.29 -14.16
N LEU A 440 17.51 -0.32 -15.24
CA LEU A 440 16.92 -1.66 -15.22
C LEU A 440 17.60 -2.58 -16.24
N SER A 441 17.98 -3.78 -15.79
CA SER A 441 18.31 -4.91 -16.65
C SER A 441 18.14 -6.27 -15.95
N ASN A 442 17.63 -7.27 -16.68
CA ASN A 442 17.69 -8.67 -16.27
C ASN A 442 18.66 -9.48 -17.13
N ASN A 443 18.96 -10.70 -16.68
CA ASN A 443 19.66 -11.66 -17.50
C ASN A 443 18.75 -12.28 -18.57
N VAL A 444 19.36 -12.98 -19.52
CA VAL A 444 18.72 -13.46 -20.76
C VAL A 444 18.54 -14.98 -20.80
N GLU A 445 18.95 -15.70 -19.75
CA GLU A 445 18.76 -17.14 -19.68
C GLU A 445 17.27 -17.52 -19.60
N GLU A 446 16.98 -18.78 -19.95
CA GLU A 446 15.62 -19.33 -19.88
C GLU A 446 15.03 -19.19 -18.47
N GLY A 447 13.79 -18.69 -18.38
CA GLY A 447 13.10 -18.44 -17.11
C GLY A 447 13.37 -17.08 -16.46
N CYS A 448 14.26 -16.25 -17.02
CA CYS A 448 14.45 -14.86 -16.61
C CYS A 448 13.33 -13.95 -17.15
N TYR A 449 12.87 -12.99 -16.35
CA TYR A 449 11.83 -12.03 -16.72
C TYR A 449 11.83 -10.76 -15.86
N ALA A 450 11.17 -9.72 -16.37
CA ALA A 450 10.96 -8.48 -15.65
C ALA A 450 9.52 -7.97 -15.79
N LYS A 451 8.92 -7.52 -14.68
CA LYS A 451 7.58 -6.93 -14.68
C LYS A 451 7.56 -5.63 -13.89
N TYR A 452 7.02 -4.60 -14.51
CA TYR A 452 6.95 -3.26 -13.98
C TYR A 452 5.53 -2.73 -14.11
N SER A 453 4.97 -2.19 -13.02
CA SER A 453 3.66 -1.57 -13.08
C SER A 453 3.53 -0.32 -12.23
N ASN A 454 2.86 0.71 -12.72
CA ASN A 454 2.69 1.97 -11.98
C ASN A 454 4.04 2.56 -11.52
N LEU A 455 5.08 2.50 -12.36
CA LEU A 455 6.31 3.23 -12.13
C LEU A 455 6.11 4.68 -12.58
N ILE A 456 6.48 5.63 -11.74
CA ILE A 456 6.37 7.06 -12.02
C ILE A 456 7.79 7.65 -11.96
N GLY A 457 8.30 8.16 -13.07
CA GLY A 457 9.65 8.72 -13.16
C GLY A 457 9.61 10.17 -13.62
N TYR A 458 9.76 11.14 -12.71
CA TYR A 458 9.57 12.57 -13.02
C TYR A 458 10.81 13.41 -12.71
N TYR A 459 11.08 14.45 -13.51
CA TYR A 459 12.13 15.46 -13.23
C TYR A 459 13.53 14.88 -12.94
N ASN A 460 13.83 13.68 -13.44
CA ASN A 460 15.15 13.08 -13.29
C ASN A 460 16.14 13.75 -14.24
N GLY A 461 17.39 13.90 -13.79
CA GLY A 461 18.37 14.74 -14.44
C GLY A 461 18.72 14.30 -15.85
N ARG A 462 18.89 12.98 -16.05
CA ARG A 462 19.25 12.37 -17.33
C ARG A 462 18.06 11.65 -17.96
N GLN A 463 17.44 10.68 -17.28
CA GLN A 463 16.26 10.02 -17.85
C GLN A 463 15.28 9.46 -16.84
N GLY A 464 14.04 9.25 -17.30
CA GLY A 464 13.02 8.58 -16.51
C GLY A 464 13.42 7.13 -16.26
N CYS A 465 13.71 6.41 -17.34
CA CYS A 465 14.10 5.00 -17.30
C CYS A 465 15.21 4.68 -18.32
N SER A 466 16.29 4.05 -17.86
CA SER A 466 17.29 3.39 -18.69
C SER A 466 17.09 1.88 -18.65
N LEU A 467 16.79 1.28 -19.80
CA LEU A 467 16.70 -0.16 -19.99
C LEU A 467 17.97 -0.65 -20.68
N THR A 468 18.82 -1.38 -19.95
CA THR A 468 20.22 -1.61 -20.37
C THR A 468 20.59 -3.04 -20.72
N GLY A 469 19.63 -3.96 -20.62
CA GLY A 469 19.82 -5.36 -20.99
C GLY A 469 18.65 -6.25 -20.55
N GLY A 470 18.42 -7.36 -21.24
CA GLY A 470 17.53 -8.42 -20.79
C GLY A 470 16.44 -8.82 -21.79
N LYS A 471 15.66 -9.83 -21.41
CA LYS A 471 14.58 -10.38 -22.24
C LYS A 471 13.33 -10.65 -21.41
N ASN A 472 12.16 -10.65 -22.06
CA ASN A 472 10.85 -10.93 -21.43
C ASN A 472 10.50 -9.88 -20.37
N ILE A 473 10.37 -8.64 -20.83
CA ILE A 473 10.19 -7.46 -19.98
C ILE A 473 8.82 -6.85 -20.27
N ALA A 474 8.05 -6.54 -19.24
CA ALA A 474 6.75 -5.89 -19.40
C ALA A 474 6.62 -4.68 -18.47
N PHE A 475 6.21 -3.55 -19.04
CA PHE A 475 5.82 -2.32 -18.34
C PHE A 475 4.33 -2.09 -18.56
N LYS A 476 3.59 -1.79 -17.49
CA LYS A 476 2.16 -1.53 -17.53
C LYS A 476 1.80 -0.29 -16.73
N ASN A 477 1.00 0.61 -17.30
CA ASN A 477 0.51 1.80 -16.59
C ASN A 477 1.64 2.64 -15.96
N CYS A 478 2.80 2.74 -16.61
CA CYS A 478 3.93 3.52 -16.13
C CYS A 478 3.91 4.93 -16.73
N ASP A 479 4.37 5.93 -15.97
CA ASP A 479 4.30 7.34 -16.36
C ASP A 479 5.65 8.04 -16.19
N PHE A 480 6.26 8.41 -17.31
CA PHE A 480 7.56 9.06 -17.36
C PHE A 480 7.39 10.45 -17.98
N ARG A 481 7.56 11.50 -17.18
CA ARG A 481 7.37 12.89 -17.62
C ARG A 481 8.46 13.84 -17.15
N HIS A 482 8.71 14.89 -17.90
CA HIS A 482 9.59 15.99 -17.48
C HIS A 482 11.04 15.56 -17.18
N ASN A 483 11.48 14.41 -17.69
CA ASN A 483 12.83 13.90 -17.45
C ASN A 483 13.84 14.53 -18.42
N GLY A 484 15.11 14.60 -18.04
CA GLY A 484 16.13 15.30 -18.83
C GLY A 484 16.04 16.84 -18.73
N ILE A 485 15.16 17.36 -17.86
CA ILE A 485 14.89 18.78 -17.60
C ILE A 485 15.34 19.12 -16.17
N SER A 486 16.64 18.92 -15.89
CA SER A 486 17.20 19.21 -14.57
C SER A 486 17.40 20.70 -14.31
N THR A 487 17.32 21.13 -13.04
CA THR A 487 17.89 22.41 -12.59
C THR A 487 19.43 22.37 -12.52
N LEU A 488 20.03 21.17 -12.48
CA LEU A 488 21.47 20.97 -12.57
C LEU A 488 21.96 21.40 -13.96
N LYS A 489 23.04 22.18 -14.02
CA LYS A 489 23.63 22.68 -15.28
C LYS A 489 23.89 21.53 -16.25
N THR A 490 23.35 21.63 -17.47
CA THR A 490 23.57 20.74 -18.64
C THR A 490 23.68 19.25 -18.30
N PRO A 491 22.56 18.55 -18.04
CA PRO A 491 22.57 17.11 -17.80
C PRO A 491 23.07 16.34 -19.04
N SER A 492 23.65 15.17 -18.81
CA SER A 492 24.19 14.33 -19.88
C SER A 492 23.12 13.79 -20.83
N SER A 493 23.52 13.54 -22.08
CA SER A 493 22.69 12.87 -23.08
C SER A 493 22.29 11.45 -22.64
N PRO A 494 21.15 10.92 -23.14
CA PRO A 494 20.30 11.49 -24.17
C PRO A 494 19.13 12.36 -23.64
N ARG A 495 19.00 12.57 -22.33
CA ARG A 495 17.97 13.48 -21.75
C ARG A 495 16.53 13.05 -22.08
N SER A 496 16.24 11.77 -21.93
CA SER A 496 15.01 11.15 -22.44
C SER A 496 14.01 10.75 -21.35
N ASN A 497 12.79 10.38 -21.73
CA ASN A 497 11.91 9.66 -20.79
C ASN A 497 12.31 8.19 -20.71
N LEU A 498 12.62 7.58 -21.85
CA LEU A 498 13.01 6.19 -21.97
C LEU A 498 14.21 6.05 -22.92
N ASP A 499 15.28 5.45 -22.39
CA ASP A 499 16.46 5.07 -23.15
C ASP A 499 16.65 3.56 -23.15
N ILE A 500 16.59 2.98 -24.35
CA ILE A 500 16.74 1.54 -24.59
C ILE A 500 18.08 1.33 -25.28
N GLU A 501 19.11 1.07 -24.48
CA GLU A 501 20.49 0.93 -24.90
C GLU A 501 21.07 -0.36 -24.32
N ALA A 502 21.27 -1.38 -25.16
CA ALA A 502 21.88 -2.63 -24.69
C ALA A 502 23.37 -2.41 -24.37
N GLU A 503 23.69 -2.26 -23.08
CA GLU A 503 25.06 -2.03 -22.59
C GLU A 503 25.81 -3.35 -22.31
N SER A 504 25.13 -4.31 -21.65
CA SER A 504 25.78 -5.58 -21.23
C SER A 504 25.14 -6.85 -21.78
N ASN A 505 23.82 -6.85 -21.98
CA ASN A 505 23.07 -7.98 -22.52
C ASN A 505 22.20 -7.48 -23.69
N PRO A 506 21.89 -8.31 -24.71
CA PRO A 506 20.89 -7.97 -25.70
C PRO A 506 19.54 -7.61 -25.04
N ILE A 507 18.81 -6.68 -25.64
CA ILE A 507 17.46 -6.31 -25.23
C ILE A 507 16.46 -6.87 -26.25
N SER A 508 15.54 -7.72 -25.82
CA SER A 508 14.47 -8.21 -26.70
C SER A 508 13.19 -8.63 -25.99
N ASN A 509 12.08 -8.73 -26.72
CA ASN A 509 10.77 -9.13 -26.18
C ASN A 509 10.36 -8.23 -25.00
N VAL A 510 10.21 -6.94 -25.30
CA VAL A 510 9.83 -5.91 -24.32
C VAL A 510 8.47 -5.34 -24.69
N LEU A 511 7.53 -5.31 -23.75
CA LEU A 511 6.20 -4.72 -23.92
C LEU A 511 6.03 -3.51 -23.00
N PHE A 512 5.63 -2.38 -23.55
CA PHE A 512 5.09 -1.23 -22.84
C PHE A 512 3.60 -1.13 -23.15
N GLU A 513 2.75 -1.26 -22.14
CA GLU A 513 1.30 -1.19 -22.28
C GLU A 513 0.74 -0.04 -21.43
N GLN A 514 -0.07 0.84 -22.04
CA GLN A 514 -0.72 1.96 -21.34
C GLN A 514 0.28 2.86 -20.59
N CYS A 515 1.48 3.05 -21.16
CA CYS A 515 2.52 3.88 -20.58
C CYS A 515 2.54 5.29 -21.19
N ALA A 516 3.04 6.27 -20.44
CA ALA A 516 3.21 7.64 -20.91
C ALA A 516 4.68 8.07 -20.90
N PHE A 517 5.10 8.73 -21.97
CA PHE A 517 6.45 9.27 -22.19
C PHE A 517 6.30 10.70 -22.71
N VAL A 518 6.20 11.66 -21.80
CA VAL A 518 5.80 13.04 -22.12
C VAL A 518 6.86 14.07 -21.70
N ASP A 519 7.08 15.08 -22.54
CA ASP A 519 7.88 16.28 -22.21
C ASP A 519 9.30 15.95 -21.70
N ALA A 520 10.10 15.22 -22.49
CA ALA A 520 11.50 15.01 -22.16
C ALA A 520 12.36 16.21 -22.57
N GLY A 521 13.50 16.39 -21.89
CA GLY A 521 14.46 17.45 -22.20
C GLY A 521 15.09 17.36 -23.59
N TYR A 522 15.02 16.20 -24.24
CA TYR A 522 15.44 16.02 -25.63
C TYR A 522 14.53 15.07 -26.42
N ASP A 523 14.89 13.80 -26.61
CA ASP A 523 14.07 12.79 -27.29
C ASP A 523 13.19 12.04 -26.28
N SER A 524 11.91 11.78 -26.54
CA SER A 524 11.07 11.07 -25.57
C SER A 524 11.48 9.60 -25.41
N ILE A 525 11.64 8.90 -26.53
CA ILE A 525 12.13 7.53 -26.59
C ILE A 525 13.38 7.47 -27.46
N VAL A 526 14.44 6.89 -26.92
CA VAL A 526 15.74 6.71 -27.57
C VAL A 526 16.11 5.23 -27.62
N SER A 527 16.60 4.80 -28.78
CA SER A 527 17.31 3.53 -28.93
C SER A 527 18.32 3.66 -30.06
N ASP A 528 19.59 3.90 -29.70
CA ASP A 528 20.63 4.27 -30.67
C ASP A 528 21.75 3.23 -30.83
N THR A 529 22.13 2.58 -29.74
CA THR A 529 23.34 1.74 -29.61
C THR A 529 22.99 0.35 -29.04
N GLY A 530 23.95 -0.58 -29.13
CA GLY A 530 23.75 -1.96 -28.66
C GLY A 530 22.85 -2.85 -29.54
N ASN A 531 22.71 -4.11 -29.11
CA ASN A 531 21.85 -5.13 -29.73
C ASN A 531 20.44 -5.09 -29.11
N VAL A 532 19.51 -4.44 -29.79
CA VAL A 532 18.12 -4.22 -29.35
C VAL A 532 17.18 -4.64 -30.47
N SER A 533 16.11 -5.36 -30.13
CA SER A 533 15.05 -5.71 -31.07
C SER A 533 13.74 -6.08 -30.36
N ASP A 534 12.65 -6.28 -31.09
CA ASP A 534 11.41 -6.87 -30.57
C ASP A 534 10.81 -6.05 -29.41
N ILE A 535 10.60 -4.76 -29.66
CA ILE A 535 10.09 -3.78 -28.69
C ILE A 535 8.67 -3.38 -29.11
N TYR A 536 7.72 -3.52 -28.19
CA TYR A 536 6.30 -3.31 -28.43
C TYR A 536 5.77 -2.21 -27.52
N PHE A 537 5.09 -1.24 -28.11
CA PHE A 537 4.34 -0.20 -27.41
C PHE A 537 2.87 -0.37 -27.76
N ARG A 538 2.00 -0.50 -26.75
CA ARG A 538 0.56 -0.66 -26.93
C ARG A 538 -0.18 0.38 -26.10
N LYS A 539 -1.10 1.13 -26.73
CA LYS A 539 -1.93 2.13 -26.05
C LYS A 539 -1.13 3.16 -25.25
N CYS A 540 0.07 3.49 -25.74
CA CYS A 540 0.97 4.42 -25.05
C CYS A 540 0.77 5.86 -25.53
N GLU A 541 1.01 6.81 -24.62
CA GLU A 541 1.09 8.24 -24.92
C GLU A 541 2.57 8.63 -25.07
N ILE A 542 2.94 9.19 -26.22
CA ILE A 542 4.29 9.67 -26.49
C ILE A 542 4.17 11.10 -26.99
N ALA A 543 4.61 12.07 -26.20
CA ALA A 543 4.38 13.47 -26.53
C ALA A 543 5.60 14.31 -26.19
N ASN A 544 6.34 14.74 -27.20
CA ASN A 544 7.49 15.62 -27.03
C ASN A 544 7.83 16.28 -28.36
N TYR A 545 8.53 17.42 -28.36
CA TYR A 545 9.05 17.99 -29.60
C TYR A 545 9.76 16.92 -30.44
N ARG A 546 10.73 16.23 -29.85
CA ARG A 546 11.37 15.08 -30.48
C ARG A 546 10.80 13.82 -29.84
N ALA A 547 9.82 13.22 -30.49
CA ALA A 547 9.11 12.07 -29.96
C ALA A 547 9.98 10.81 -29.98
N LEU A 548 10.60 10.51 -31.13
CA LEU A 548 11.26 9.22 -31.38
C LEU A 548 12.65 9.36 -32.03
N TRP A 549 13.64 8.70 -31.43
CA TRP A 549 14.94 8.40 -32.02
C TRP A 549 15.19 6.89 -31.97
N ILE A 550 14.84 6.18 -33.06
CA ILE A 550 14.93 4.72 -33.09
C ILE A 550 15.82 4.30 -34.26
N THR A 551 16.94 3.64 -33.95
CA THR A 551 17.88 3.10 -34.94
C THR A 551 17.99 1.57 -34.86
N LYS A 552 17.00 0.93 -34.23
CA LYS A 552 16.99 -0.53 -33.96
C LYS A 552 15.78 -1.23 -34.60
N PRO A 553 15.93 -2.50 -35.02
CA PRO A 553 14.88 -3.25 -35.71
C PRO A 553 13.69 -3.63 -34.82
N ARG A 554 12.57 -4.01 -35.46
CA ARG A 554 11.41 -4.67 -34.83
C ARG A 554 10.77 -3.86 -33.68
N PHE A 555 10.67 -2.55 -33.86
CA PHE A 555 9.85 -1.68 -33.01
C PHE A 555 8.41 -1.65 -33.56
N VAL A 556 7.44 -1.94 -32.71
CA VAL A 556 6.01 -1.95 -33.06
C VAL A 556 5.24 -1.04 -32.09
N PHE A 557 4.49 -0.09 -32.65
CA PHE A 557 3.57 0.78 -31.94
C PHE A 557 2.15 0.42 -32.35
N GLU A 558 1.30 0.12 -31.38
CA GLU A 558 -0.09 -0.31 -31.57
C GLU A 558 -1.01 0.59 -30.75
N GLU A 559 -2.02 1.19 -31.38
CA GLU A 559 -3.01 2.06 -30.71
C GLU A 559 -2.38 3.20 -29.89
N CYS A 560 -1.19 3.69 -30.29
CA CYS A 560 -0.48 4.74 -29.57
C CYS A 560 -0.89 6.14 -30.04
N SER A 561 -0.84 7.11 -29.12
CA SER A 561 -0.95 8.53 -29.42
C SER A 561 0.44 9.16 -29.42
N ILE A 562 0.83 9.76 -30.55
CA ILE A 562 2.19 10.30 -30.76
C ILE A 562 2.08 11.76 -31.17
N SER A 563 2.53 12.68 -30.31
CA SER A 563 2.55 14.12 -30.59
C SER A 563 4.00 14.61 -30.69
N GLY A 564 4.35 15.15 -31.86
CA GLY A 564 5.67 15.68 -32.18
C GLY A 564 6.48 14.82 -33.15
N THR A 565 7.74 15.19 -33.37
CA THR A 565 8.50 14.74 -34.54
C THR A 565 9.28 13.46 -34.29
N SER A 566 9.24 12.49 -35.22
CA SER A 566 10.26 11.43 -35.27
C SER A 566 11.51 11.95 -35.97
N ILE A 567 12.69 11.69 -35.40
CA ILE A 567 13.98 12.12 -35.96
C ILE A 567 14.70 10.98 -36.69
N LYS A 568 14.62 9.78 -36.12
CA LYS A 568 15.18 8.54 -36.67
C LYS A 568 14.16 7.41 -36.56
N LEU A 569 14.06 6.63 -37.62
CA LEU A 569 13.33 5.36 -37.66
C LEU A 569 14.21 4.34 -38.40
N TYR A 570 14.12 3.08 -37.98
CA TYR A 570 15.01 2.05 -38.50
C TYR A 570 14.78 1.77 -39.98
N GLY A 571 15.89 1.53 -40.68
CA GLY A 571 15.94 1.29 -42.12
C GLY A 571 16.46 -0.11 -42.43
N THR A 572 15.71 -0.89 -43.20
CA THR A 572 16.06 -2.27 -43.53
C THR A 572 15.42 -2.70 -44.84
N ASP A 573 15.95 -3.76 -45.45
CA ASP A 573 15.29 -4.46 -46.55
C ASP A 573 14.40 -5.63 -46.07
N GLU A 574 14.50 -6.02 -44.81
CA GLU A 574 13.72 -7.11 -44.23
C GLU A 574 12.41 -6.59 -43.63
N GLU A 575 11.26 -7.03 -44.15
CA GLU A 575 9.95 -6.48 -43.78
C GLU A 575 9.66 -6.59 -42.29
N LEU A 576 10.01 -7.73 -41.68
CA LEU A 576 9.79 -7.99 -40.26
C LEU A 576 10.57 -7.02 -39.36
N ASP A 577 11.72 -6.53 -39.82
CA ASP A 577 12.62 -5.67 -39.05
C ASP A 577 12.23 -4.19 -39.05
N ARG A 578 11.27 -3.81 -39.90
CA ARG A 578 10.84 -2.42 -40.06
C ARG A 578 10.16 -1.92 -38.79
N THR A 579 10.29 -0.62 -38.52
CA THR A 579 9.45 0.05 -37.51
C THR A 579 8.00 0.08 -38.00
N ARG A 580 7.05 -0.34 -37.15
CA ARG A 580 5.63 -0.46 -37.51
C ARG A 580 4.75 0.39 -36.59
N PHE A 581 3.79 1.09 -37.19
CA PHE A 581 2.75 1.83 -36.50
C PHE A 581 1.40 1.27 -36.94
N LEU A 582 0.62 0.77 -35.98
CA LEU A 582 -0.64 0.07 -36.20
C LEU A 582 -1.73 0.82 -35.43
N SER A 583 -2.75 1.32 -36.12
CA SER A 583 -3.87 2.05 -35.51
C SER A 583 -3.44 3.23 -34.62
N CYS A 584 -2.30 3.87 -34.93
CA CYS A 584 -1.76 4.98 -34.14
C CYS A 584 -2.34 6.34 -34.60
N THR A 585 -2.41 7.29 -33.68
CA THR A 585 -2.69 8.70 -34.00
C THR A 585 -1.42 9.53 -33.87
N TRP A 586 -1.12 10.33 -34.88
CA TRP A 586 0.03 11.23 -34.91
C TRP A 586 -0.43 12.68 -35.10
N ASP A 587 0.13 13.60 -34.33
CA ASP A 587 -0.08 15.04 -34.51
C ASP A 587 1.21 15.84 -34.33
N ASP A 588 1.20 17.07 -34.83
CA ASP A 588 2.32 18.00 -34.76
C ASP A 588 2.08 19.15 -33.77
N LEU A 589 1.20 18.98 -32.78
CA LEU A 589 0.87 20.03 -31.82
C LEU A 589 2.09 20.50 -31.03
N LEU A 590 2.99 19.56 -30.71
CA LEU A 590 4.25 19.79 -30.00
C LEU A 590 5.49 19.93 -30.91
N ALA A 591 5.32 19.86 -32.24
CA ALA A 591 6.43 20.12 -33.17
C ALA A 591 6.67 21.65 -33.32
N PRO A 592 7.91 22.16 -33.46
CA PRO A 592 8.24 23.54 -33.15
C PRO A 592 8.45 24.40 -34.39
N ASN A 593 8.03 23.99 -35.60
CA ASN A 593 8.27 24.85 -36.76
C ASN A 593 7.39 24.58 -37.99
N THR A 594 6.95 25.68 -38.62
CA THR A 594 6.17 25.74 -39.88
C THR A 594 6.91 25.26 -41.13
N ASN A 595 8.18 24.84 -40.99
CA ASN A 595 9.04 24.40 -42.11
C ASN A 595 9.66 23.00 -41.92
N GLY A 596 9.49 22.35 -40.75
CA GLY A 596 9.99 21.00 -40.46
C GLY A 596 9.02 19.89 -40.88
N TYR A 597 9.44 18.63 -40.79
CA TYR A 597 8.60 17.46 -41.11
C TYR A 597 8.11 16.78 -39.82
N LEU A 598 6.86 16.33 -39.79
CA LEU A 598 6.28 15.59 -38.67
C LEU A 598 6.94 14.21 -38.54
N ILE A 599 7.04 13.46 -39.63
CA ILE A 599 7.71 12.16 -39.62
C ILE A 599 9.01 12.24 -40.41
N THR A 600 10.15 12.13 -39.73
CA THR A 600 11.43 11.95 -40.41
C THR A 600 11.99 10.56 -40.18
N ALA A 601 12.55 9.99 -41.24
CA ALA A 601 13.13 8.65 -41.28
C ALA A 601 14.44 8.71 -42.07
N THR A 602 15.52 9.18 -41.44
CA THR A 602 16.85 9.19 -42.09
C THR A 602 17.29 7.74 -42.37
N ASN A 603 17.33 7.34 -43.65
CA ASN A 603 17.52 5.99 -44.17
C ASN A 603 16.46 4.95 -43.71
N GLY A 604 15.41 5.40 -43.01
CA GLY A 604 14.36 4.55 -42.47
C GLY A 604 13.24 4.25 -43.47
N ASN A 605 12.53 3.16 -43.25
CA ASN A 605 11.38 2.73 -44.06
C ASN A 605 10.23 2.19 -43.20
N PRO A 606 9.59 3.01 -42.35
CA PRO A 606 8.50 2.56 -41.48
C PRO A 606 7.26 2.07 -42.26
N ILE A 607 6.43 1.26 -41.59
CA ILE A 607 5.08 0.89 -42.03
C ILE A 607 4.06 1.59 -41.14
N PHE A 608 3.09 2.25 -41.75
CA PHE A 608 1.89 2.77 -41.10
C PHE A 608 0.69 2.00 -41.60
N GLU A 609 -0.07 1.40 -40.69
CA GLU A 609 -1.31 0.70 -41.00
C GLU A 609 -2.45 1.23 -40.12
N LYS A 610 -3.58 1.60 -40.72
CA LYS A 610 -4.77 2.14 -40.01
C LYS A 610 -4.49 3.38 -39.16
N CYS A 611 -3.42 4.13 -39.47
CA CYS A 611 -3.03 5.30 -38.69
C CYS A 611 -3.77 6.56 -39.12
N SER A 612 -3.96 7.49 -38.18
CA SER A 612 -4.41 8.85 -38.45
C SER A 612 -3.27 9.82 -38.21
N ILE A 613 -2.92 10.62 -39.22
CA ILE A 613 -1.78 11.53 -39.19
C ILE A 613 -2.27 12.94 -39.43
N ILE A 614 -2.01 13.85 -38.50
CA ILE A 614 -2.55 15.19 -38.46
C ILE A 614 -1.40 16.21 -38.55
N CYS A 615 -1.30 16.88 -39.69
CA CYS A 615 -0.28 17.88 -39.98
C CYS A 615 -0.93 19.28 -39.98
N THR A 616 -0.87 19.99 -38.85
CA THR A 616 -1.38 21.35 -38.69
C THR A 616 -0.32 22.44 -38.80
N LYS A 617 0.91 22.10 -38.44
CA LYS A 617 2.05 23.01 -38.31
C LYS A 617 3.28 22.54 -39.08
N SER A 618 3.37 21.28 -39.48
CA SER A 618 4.56 20.69 -40.10
C SER A 618 4.27 20.14 -41.51
N LYS A 619 5.34 19.99 -42.31
CA LYS A 619 5.33 19.15 -43.52
C LYS A 619 5.16 17.68 -43.12
N TRP A 620 4.71 16.81 -44.03
CA TRP A 620 4.24 15.49 -43.60
C TRP A 620 5.41 14.58 -43.27
N PHE A 621 6.19 14.21 -44.28
CA PHE A 621 7.18 13.13 -44.20
C PHE A 621 8.49 13.49 -44.89
N TRP A 622 9.62 13.05 -44.33
CA TRP A 622 10.91 13.16 -44.99
C TRP A 622 11.74 11.89 -44.78
N SER A 623 12.30 11.37 -45.87
CA SER A 623 13.21 10.24 -45.86
C SER A 623 14.38 10.50 -46.82
N THR A 624 15.58 10.14 -46.38
CA THR A 624 16.78 10.12 -47.24
C THR A 624 16.87 8.86 -48.09
N ARG A 625 15.98 7.88 -47.89
CA ARG A 625 16.00 6.63 -48.65
C ARG A 625 15.40 6.83 -50.04
N THR A 626 16.23 6.66 -51.06
CA THR A 626 15.89 6.95 -52.48
C THR A 626 15.88 5.71 -53.39
N SER A 627 16.26 4.51 -52.91
CA SER A 627 16.32 3.28 -53.70
C SER A 627 15.08 2.39 -53.56
N ILE A 628 14.61 1.81 -54.67
CA ILE A 628 13.46 0.89 -54.78
C ILE A 628 13.92 -0.58 -54.72
N THR A 629 15.00 -0.87 -54.01
CA THR A 629 15.46 -2.26 -53.82
C THR A 629 14.44 -3.04 -52.98
N LYS A 630 14.42 -4.37 -53.16
CA LYS A 630 13.37 -5.36 -52.81
C LYS A 630 12.81 -5.38 -51.37
N GLY A 631 13.14 -4.43 -50.50
CA GLY A 631 12.91 -4.50 -49.07
C GLY A 631 12.19 -3.32 -48.40
N GLY A 632 11.37 -2.58 -49.13
CA GLY A 632 10.31 -1.77 -48.54
C GLY A 632 10.60 -0.28 -48.53
N LEU A 633 9.79 0.45 -49.29
CA LEU A 633 9.65 1.90 -49.20
C LEU A 633 8.87 2.29 -47.94
N PHE A 634 8.91 3.57 -47.59
CA PHE A 634 8.05 4.15 -46.55
C PHE A 634 6.58 3.88 -46.92
N SER A 635 5.84 3.14 -46.09
CA SER A 635 4.53 2.57 -46.47
C SER A 635 3.40 3.08 -45.60
N PHE A 636 2.26 3.39 -46.24
CA PHE A 636 1.00 3.72 -45.59
C PHE A 636 -0.12 2.85 -46.15
N LYS A 637 -0.82 2.14 -45.26
CA LYS A 637 -1.91 1.25 -45.60
C LYS A 637 -3.16 1.60 -44.79
N ASN A 638 -4.30 1.79 -45.43
CA ASN A 638 -5.58 2.11 -44.75
C ASN A 638 -5.47 3.34 -43.82
N CYS A 639 -4.64 4.34 -44.16
CA CYS A 639 -4.36 5.49 -43.30
C CYS A 639 -5.19 6.72 -43.68
N SER A 640 -5.36 7.64 -42.73
CA SER A 640 -5.87 9.00 -42.98
C SER A 640 -4.77 10.02 -42.72
N ILE A 641 -4.65 11.02 -43.58
CA ILE A 641 -3.68 12.11 -43.46
C ILE A 641 -4.43 13.44 -43.60
N SER A 642 -4.40 14.28 -42.56
CA SER A 642 -5.08 15.57 -42.52
C SER A 642 -4.08 16.72 -42.56
N LEU A 643 -4.36 17.73 -43.40
CA LEU A 643 -3.44 18.81 -43.72
C LEU A 643 -4.12 20.16 -43.56
N SER A 644 -3.49 21.09 -42.85
CA SER A 644 -4.00 22.47 -42.75
C SER A 644 -2.94 23.56 -42.95
N LEU A 645 -1.65 23.21 -43.07
CA LEU A 645 -0.57 24.17 -43.31
C LEU A 645 -0.47 24.60 -44.78
N GLN A 646 -0.42 25.91 -45.04
CA GLN A 646 -0.38 26.48 -46.40
C GLN A 646 0.90 26.11 -47.19
N ASN A 647 2.07 26.03 -46.53
CA ASN A 647 3.36 25.61 -47.09
C ASN A 647 3.66 24.12 -46.81
N SER A 648 2.68 23.24 -47.01
CA SER A 648 2.88 21.79 -46.92
C SER A 648 3.66 21.25 -48.13
N ASP A 649 4.91 21.69 -48.33
CA ASP A 649 5.79 21.08 -49.34
C ASP A 649 5.79 19.56 -49.15
N PRO A 650 5.84 18.79 -50.26
CA PRO A 650 5.60 17.36 -50.22
C PRO A 650 6.60 16.55 -49.42
N ALA A 651 6.16 15.32 -49.17
CA ALA A 651 7.00 14.22 -48.78
C ALA A 651 8.23 14.10 -49.69
N TYR A 652 9.43 14.11 -49.10
CA TYR A 652 10.71 13.95 -49.83
C TYR A 652 11.23 12.52 -49.62
N GLY A 653 11.38 11.72 -50.68
CA GLY A 653 11.76 10.30 -50.60
C GLY A 653 10.87 9.40 -51.47
N ALA A 654 10.99 8.08 -51.31
CA ALA A 654 10.16 7.10 -52.02
C ALA A 654 9.12 6.46 -51.07
N TYR A 655 7.84 6.45 -51.48
CA TYR A 655 6.69 6.12 -50.64
C TYR A 655 5.75 5.12 -51.34
N ILE A 656 5.00 4.35 -50.55
CA ILE A 656 3.89 3.49 -50.98
C ILE A 656 2.62 3.94 -50.24
N PHE A 657 1.56 4.19 -51.00
CA PHE A 657 0.22 4.44 -50.46
C PHE A 657 -0.74 3.35 -50.96
N GLU A 658 -1.40 2.69 -50.01
CA GLU A 658 -2.44 1.69 -50.23
C GLU A 658 -3.68 2.07 -49.43
N ASN A 659 -4.77 2.43 -50.12
CA ASN A 659 -6.02 2.86 -49.49
C ASN A 659 -5.82 4.01 -48.48
N VAL A 660 -5.27 5.13 -48.92
CA VAL A 660 -4.97 6.29 -48.07
C VAL A 660 -5.92 7.43 -48.40
N THR A 661 -6.54 8.00 -47.36
CA THR A 661 -7.40 9.17 -47.46
C THR A 661 -6.63 10.43 -47.08
N ILE A 662 -6.55 11.40 -47.97
CA ILE A 662 -5.93 12.71 -47.72
C ILE A 662 -7.05 13.75 -47.58
N ILE A 663 -7.07 14.43 -46.43
CA ILE A 663 -8.00 15.51 -46.09
C ILE A 663 -7.24 16.83 -46.21
N ASP A 664 -7.51 17.60 -47.26
CA ASP A 664 -6.86 18.89 -47.50
C ASP A 664 -7.75 20.04 -47.02
N SER A 665 -7.37 20.64 -45.89
CA SER A 665 -8.02 21.80 -45.28
C SER A 665 -7.15 23.05 -45.30
N ARG A 666 -6.15 23.10 -46.19
CA ARG A 666 -5.26 24.26 -46.33
C ARG A 666 -6.05 25.52 -46.73
N PRO A 667 -5.60 26.72 -46.32
CA PRO A 667 -6.27 28.00 -46.64
C PRO A 667 -6.47 28.27 -48.14
N ASP A 668 -5.58 27.73 -48.98
CA ASP A 668 -5.71 27.77 -50.44
C ASP A 668 -5.50 26.36 -51.03
N PRO A 669 -6.57 25.55 -51.16
CA PRO A 669 -6.50 24.20 -51.71
C PRO A 669 -6.30 24.20 -53.25
N THR A 670 -6.29 25.37 -53.90
CA THR A 670 -6.07 25.47 -55.36
C THR A 670 -4.59 25.39 -55.74
N LEU A 671 -3.69 25.58 -54.78
CA LEU A 671 -2.25 25.32 -54.96
C LEU A 671 -2.00 23.80 -55.09
N PRO A 672 -1.30 23.34 -56.15
CA PRO A 672 -1.12 21.92 -56.41
C PRO A 672 -0.36 21.25 -55.26
N LEU A 673 -0.90 20.13 -54.77
CA LEU A 673 -0.15 19.13 -54.01
C LEU A 673 0.91 18.54 -54.93
N THR A 674 2.05 19.20 -55.06
CA THR A 674 3.16 18.70 -55.88
C THR A 674 3.83 17.61 -55.06
N VAL A 675 3.78 16.32 -55.42
CA VAL A 675 4.61 15.28 -54.79
C VAL A 675 5.94 15.21 -55.53
N TYR A 676 7.05 15.62 -54.90
CA TYR A 676 8.38 15.47 -55.48
C TYR A 676 8.81 14.00 -55.38
N LEU A 677 8.55 13.22 -56.43
CA LEU A 677 9.32 12.00 -56.66
C LEU A 677 10.76 12.44 -56.92
N ALA A 678 11.69 12.04 -56.04
CA ALA A 678 13.10 12.31 -56.27
C ALA A 678 13.49 11.76 -57.65
N THR A 679 13.82 12.66 -58.57
CA THR A 679 14.49 12.32 -59.81
C THR A 679 15.76 11.56 -59.48
N ILE A 680 15.89 10.38 -60.09
CA ILE A 680 17.06 9.51 -60.01
C ILE A 680 18.30 10.32 -60.42
N TRP A 681 19.20 10.59 -59.48
CA TRP A 681 20.59 10.91 -59.81
C TRP A 681 21.30 9.59 -60.12
N LEU A 682 21.38 9.24 -61.40
CA LEU A 682 22.31 8.21 -61.88
C LEU A 682 23.72 8.78 -61.76
N ALA A 683 24.35 8.60 -60.59
CA ALA A 683 25.77 8.86 -60.42
C ALA A 683 26.56 7.83 -61.24
N GLY A 684 26.90 8.19 -62.47
CA GLY A 684 27.68 7.32 -63.34
C GLY A 684 27.82 7.80 -64.78
N LEU A 685 27.99 9.09 -65.05
CA LEU A 685 28.54 9.60 -66.31
C LEU A 685 29.13 11.00 -66.08
N SER A 686 30.45 11.07 -66.06
CA SER A 686 31.23 12.31 -66.02
C SER A 686 31.09 13.08 -67.34
N VAL A 687 30.63 14.33 -67.31
CA VAL A 687 31.14 15.38 -68.22
C VAL A 687 31.17 16.71 -67.49
N TRP A 688 32.39 17.24 -67.38
CA TRP A 688 32.71 18.60 -66.99
C TRP A 688 32.49 19.53 -68.19
N SER A 689 31.72 20.62 -68.05
CA SER A 689 31.87 21.80 -68.92
C SER A 689 31.15 23.05 -68.36
N PRO A 690 31.81 24.22 -68.31
CA PRO A 690 31.27 25.46 -67.77
C PRO A 690 30.76 26.39 -68.88
N VAL A 691 29.49 26.78 -68.90
CA VAL A 691 29.03 27.97 -69.65
C VAL A 691 27.74 28.51 -69.03
N GLY A 692 27.58 29.84 -69.09
CA GLY A 692 26.52 30.59 -68.44
C GLY A 692 25.18 30.64 -69.17
N GLU A 693 24.31 31.47 -68.58
CA GLU A 693 23.10 32.10 -69.13
C GLU A 693 21.80 31.27 -69.31
N SER A 694 20.81 31.69 -68.51
CA SER A 694 19.37 31.90 -68.79
C SER A 694 18.57 30.91 -69.65
N ALA A 695 17.50 30.36 -69.06
CA ALA A 695 16.26 29.98 -69.76
C ALA A 695 15.09 30.06 -68.76
N LEU A 696 14.25 31.10 -68.85
CA LEU A 696 12.96 31.11 -69.57
C LEU A 696 11.84 30.40 -68.81
N ALA A 697 10.98 31.22 -68.22
CA ALA A 697 9.63 30.87 -67.85
C ALA A 697 8.87 30.30 -69.05
N PHE A 698 8.12 29.22 -68.85
CA PHE A 698 7.03 28.82 -69.74
C PHE A 698 5.80 28.39 -68.93
N SER A 699 4.73 29.15 -69.13
CA SER A 699 3.37 28.93 -68.69
C SER A 699 2.50 28.37 -69.83
N LEU A 700 1.36 27.76 -69.45
CA LEU A 700 0.11 27.54 -70.22
C LEU A 700 0.10 26.30 -71.17
N VAL A 701 -0.94 25.46 -71.29
CA VAL A 701 -2.44 25.56 -71.20
C VAL A 701 -3.01 24.14 -70.91
N GLN A 702 -3.82 23.89 -69.86
CA GLN A 702 -5.31 23.90 -69.77
C GLN A 702 -6.10 22.84 -70.58
N ALA A 703 -6.66 21.84 -69.87
CA ALA A 703 -7.99 21.22 -70.06
C ALA A 703 -8.24 20.31 -68.84
N TYR A 704 -9.22 20.53 -67.97
CA TYR A 704 -10.61 20.09 -68.19
C TYR A 704 -11.63 20.83 -67.30
N ASN A 705 -12.85 20.95 -67.84
CA ASN A 705 -14.08 21.39 -67.19
C ASN A 705 -14.44 20.61 -65.91
N PRO A 706 -15.21 21.21 -64.98
CA PRO A 706 -15.65 20.56 -63.75
C PRO A 706 -16.72 19.50 -64.06
N LEU A 707 -16.50 18.26 -63.61
CA LEU A 707 -17.58 17.29 -63.44
C LEU A 707 -18.16 17.47 -62.03
N PRO A 708 -19.50 17.53 -61.86
CA PRO A 708 -20.12 17.57 -60.56
C PRO A 708 -20.13 16.15 -59.98
N THR A 709 -19.07 15.79 -59.24
CA THR A 709 -19.02 14.77 -58.17
C THR A 709 -17.56 14.43 -57.91
N GLY A 710 -17.11 14.63 -56.68
CA GLY A 710 -15.72 14.44 -56.28
C GLY A 710 -15.31 12.97 -56.29
N VAL A 711 -14.48 12.57 -57.26
CA VAL A 711 -13.51 11.46 -57.17
C VAL A 711 -12.35 11.79 -58.11
N LEU A 712 -11.16 12.12 -57.58
CA LEU A 712 -9.93 12.10 -58.36
C LEU A 712 -9.40 10.66 -58.41
N ASN A 713 -9.53 10.02 -59.57
CA ASN A 713 -8.80 8.79 -59.85
C ASN A 713 -7.39 9.18 -60.34
N ALA A 714 -6.35 8.78 -59.61
CA ALA A 714 -4.96 9.01 -60.01
C ALA A 714 -4.61 8.15 -61.24
N LYS A 715 -4.98 8.63 -62.44
CA LYS A 715 -4.56 8.03 -63.72
C LYS A 715 -3.61 8.89 -64.56
N ASN A 716 -3.25 10.10 -64.11
CA ASN A 716 -2.36 10.98 -64.87
C ASN A 716 -1.14 11.40 -64.04
N VAL A 717 -0.18 10.49 -63.89
CA VAL A 717 1.23 10.83 -63.62
C VAL A 717 1.92 10.86 -64.98
N VAL A 718 2.21 12.07 -65.49
CA VAL A 718 3.02 12.22 -66.72
C VAL A 718 4.47 11.92 -66.36
N GLY A 719 4.96 10.75 -66.79
CA GLY A 719 6.33 10.32 -66.56
C GLY A 719 7.36 11.06 -67.42
N TYR A 720 8.58 11.16 -66.91
CA TYR A 720 9.77 11.30 -67.75
C TYR A 720 9.88 10.08 -68.69
N PRO A 721 10.38 10.22 -69.94
CA PRO A 721 10.16 9.23 -71.00
C PRO A 721 10.91 7.89 -70.90
N ASN A 722 11.51 7.50 -69.76
CA ASN A 722 12.42 6.33 -69.72
C ASN A 722 12.33 5.42 -68.48
N ILE A 723 11.17 5.29 -67.81
CA ILE A 723 11.02 4.32 -66.70
C ILE A 723 9.67 3.61 -66.80
N THR A 724 9.61 2.52 -67.57
CA THR A 724 8.37 1.76 -67.87
C THR A 724 8.03 0.63 -66.90
N ASN A 725 8.65 0.51 -65.71
CA ASN A 725 8.42 -0.62 -64.79
C ASN A 725 7.91 -0.29 -63.36
N ASN A 726 7.38 0.92 -63.08
CA ASN A 726 6.99 1.33 -61.71
C ASN A 726 5.51 1.71 -61.52
N LEU A 727 4.60 1.09 -62.28
CA LEU A 727 3.15 1.40 -62.25
C LEU A 727 2.35 0.73 -61.10
N GLU A 728 2.96 -0.09 -60.23
CA GLU A 728 2.25 -0.74 -59.11
C GLU A 728 2.27 0.02 -57.76
N LEU A 729 2.89 1.21 -57.71
CA LEU A 729 3.23 1.89 -56.44
C LEU A 729 2.13 2.74 -55.79
N TYR A 730 0.94 2.84 -56.39
CA TYR A 730 -0.19 3.58 -55.82
C TYR A 730 -1.51 2.83 -56.05
N LYS A 731 -2.12 2.32 -54.98
CA LYS A 731 -3.46 1.70 -55.01
C LYS A 731 -4.42 2.55 -54.19
N ASN A 732 -5.42 3.16 -54.85
CA ASN A 732 -6.54 3.89 -54.23
C ASN A 732 -6.12 5.02 -53.25
N ILE A 733 -5.70 6.18 -53.79
CA ILE A 733 -5.57 7.42 -53.00
C ILE A 733 -6.83 8.26 -53.20
N HIS A 734 -7.51 8.63 -52.11
CA HIS A 734 -8.67 9.51 -52.13
C HIS A 734 -8.29 10.89 -51.59
N VAL A 735 -8.31 11.92 -52.44
CA VAL A 735 -8.08 13.32 -52.02
C VAL A 735 -9.42 14.03 -51.94
N LEU A 736 -9.79 14.50 -50.75
CA LEU A 736 -10.99 15.30 -50.54
C LEU A 736 -10.62 16.80 -50.57
N GLY A 737 -10.97 17.48 -51.67
CA GLY A 737 -10.76 18.92 -51.88
C GLY A 737 -12.10 19.67 -51.99
N ASN A 738 -12.11 20.95 -51.64
CA ASN A 738 -13.33 21.74 -51.47
C ASN A 738 -13.94 22.18 -52.82
N SER A 739 -15.05 21.56 -53.25
CA SER A 739 -16.12 22.27 -53.94
C SER A 739 -17.27 22.44 -52.95
N THR A 740 -17.52 23.69 -52.57
CA THR A 740 -18.65 24.22 -51.78
C THR A 740 -19.63 23.20 -51.18
N THR A 741 -19.75 23.27 -49.86
CA THR A 741 -20.64 22.52 -48.95
C THR A 741 -20.24 21.07 -48.64
N LEU A 742 -19.12 20.93 -47.92
CA LEU A 742 -19.09 19.99 -46.80
C LEU A 742 -19.25 20.81 -45.51
N LYS A 743 -20.37 20.57 -44.82
CA LYS A 743 -20.66 21.16 -43.51
C LYS A 743 -19.47 20.97 -42.58
N GLN A 744 -19.18 22.01 -41.79
CA GLN A 744 -18.26 22.03 -40.65
C GLN A 744 -18.39 20.80 -39.70
N SER A 745 -19.49 20.04 -39.79
CA SER A 745 -19.79 18.84 -39.00
C SER A 745 -18.94 17.61 -39.29
N SER A 746 -18.22 17.54 -40.42
CA SER A 746 -17.38 16.37 -40.77
C SER A 746 -15.90 16.52 -40.37
N ILE A 747 -15.47 17.72 -39.95
CA ILE A 747 -14.11 18.00 -39.44
C ILE A 747 -14.04 17.83 -37.91
N ASN A 748 -15.19 17.79 -37.22
CA ASN A 748 -15.27 17.65 -35.77
C ASN A 748 -15.33 16.19 -35.26
N LYS A 749 -15.06 15.19 -36.10
CA LYS A 749 -15.03 13.77 -35.67
C LYS A 749 -13.63 13.14 -35.64
N LEU A 750 -12.58 13.88 -36.01
CA LEU A 750 -11.19 13.40 -36.01
C LEU A 750 -10.20 14.35 -35.32
N MET A 751 -10.70 15.37 -34.62
CA MET A 751 -9.90 16.09 -33.63
C MET A 751 -10.44 15.74 -32.26
N PHE A 752 -9.62 15.10 -31.43
CA PHE A 752 -9.66 15.40 -30.01
C PHE A 752 -9.42 16.91 -29.92
N ALA A 753 -10.49 17.68 -29.77
CA ALA A 753 -10.43 19.12 -29.66
C ALA A 753 -9.65 19.44 -28.38
N LYS A 754 -8.36 19.72 -28.54
CA LYS A 754 -7.53 20.39 -27.54
C LYS A 754 -8.08 21.80 -27.40
N THR A 755 -9.08 21.94 -26.54
CA THR A 755 -9.63 23.23 -26.13
C THR A 755 -8.56 23.93 -25.29
N THR A 756 -8.17 25.14 -25.70
CA THR A 756 -7.18 25.98 -25.02
C THR A 756 -7.80 26.73 -23.82
N SER A 757 -8.75 26.10 -23.11
CA SER A 757 -9.45 26.71 -21.98
C SER A 757 -9.17 25.93 -20.70
N ASN A 758 -8.91 26.63 -19.60
CA ASN A 758 -8.74 26.01 -18.28
C ASN A 758 -10.06 25.43 -17.71
N PHE A 759 -11.19 25.68 -18.37
CA PHE A 759 -12.54 25.23 -17.99
C PHE A 759 -13.33 24.79 -19.23
N PRO A 760 -14.34 23.91 -19.08
CA PRO A 760 -15.32 23.71 -20.13
C PRO A 760 -16.01 25.02 -20.52
N THR A 761 -16.32 25.16 -21.81
CA THR A 761 -16.83 26.43 -22.38
C THR A 761 -18.35 26.45 -22.31
N ASN A 762 -18.92 27.51 -21.73
CA ASN A 762 -20.38 27.68 -21.67
C ASN A 762 -20.99 27.65 -23.08
N SER A 763 -22.20 27.09 -23.21
CA SER A 763 -22.98 26.91 -24.44
C SER A 763 -22.39 25.96 -25.49
N VAL A 764 -21.30 25.26 -25.18
CA VAL A 764 -20.73 24.20 -26.03
C VAL A 764 -21.30 22.84 -25.65
N PHE A 765 -21.61 22.02 -26.65
CA PHE A 765 -22.04 20.63 -26.45
C PHE A 765 -20.83 19.72 -26.28
N TYR A 766 -20.90 18.82 -25.30
CA TYR A 766 -19.87 17.85 -24.97
C TYR A 766 -20.47 16.44 -24.92
N ASN A 767 -19.72 15.45 -25.38
CA ASN A 767 -20.04 14.03 -25.27
C ASN A 767 -19.38 13.43 -24.03
N VAL A 768 -19.93 12.33 -23.51
CA VAL A 768 -19.29 11.55 -22.44
C VAL A 768 -17.89 11.13 -22.91
N GLY A 769 -16.88 11.36 -22.07
CA GLY A 769 -15.48 11.08 -22.37
C GLY A 769 -14.69 12.23 -22.99
N ASP A 770 -15.34 13.34 -23.36
CA ASP A 770 -14.63 14.52 -23.86
C ASP A 770 -13.68 15.08 -22.79
N ILE A 771 -12.40 15.28 -23.14
CA ILE A 771 -11.34 15.75 -22.23
C ILE A 771 -10.93 17.18 -22.56
N ILE A 772 -10.87 18.05 -21.54
CA ILE A 772 -10.48 19.47 -21.65
C ILE A 772 -9.23 19.68 -20.82
N PHE A 773 -8.08 19.83 -21.47
CA PHE A 773 -6.81 20.05 -20.78
C PHE A 773 -6.60 21.52 -20.42
N CYS A 774 -6.16 21.76 -19.18
CA CYS A 774 -5.80 23.11 -18.73
C CYS A 774 -4.53 23.59 -19.45
N VAL A 775 -4.53 24.86 -19.87
CA VAL A 775 -3.39 25.47 -20.57
C VAL A 775 -2.28 25.88 -19.59
N ALA A 776 -2.63 26.02 -18.31
CA ALA A 776 -1.69 26.14 -17.18
C ALA A 776 -2.36 25.59 -15.90
N PRO A 777 -1.58 25.05 -14.93
CA PRO A 777 -2.14 24.66 -13.64
C PRO A 777 -2.74 25.89 -12.95
N LEU A 778 -4.03 25.82 -12.63
CA LEU A 778 -4.71 26.85 -11.85
C LEU A 778 -4.04 26.91 -10.48
N SER A 779 -3.59 28.12 -10.09
CA SER A 779 -2.71 28.38 -8.94
C SER A 779 -3.24 27.96 -7.57
N THR A 780 -4.42 27.34 -7.50
CA THR A 780 -5.09 26.94 -6.27
C THR A 780 -5.65 25.50 -6.27
N SER A 781 -5.54 24.72 -7.35
CA SER A 781 -6.15 23.38 -7.39
C SER A 781 -5.45 22.29 -8.24
N TYR A 782 -4.31 22.58 -8.88
CA TYR A 782 -3.55 21.60 -9.70
C TYR A 782 -4.38 20.84 -10.76
N VAL A 783 -5.58 21.28 -11.12
CA VAL A 783 -6.39 20.61 -12.15
C VAL A 783 -5.64 20.67 -13.48
N THR A 784 -5.36 19.50 -14.06
CA THR A 784 -4.66 19.33 -15.33
C THR A 784 -5.63 19.12 -16.49
N HIS A 785 -6.80 18.51 -16.25
CA HIS A 785 -7.86 18.38 -17.24
C HIS A 785 -9.25 18.07 -16.65
N TRP A 786 -10.30 18.25 -17.44
CA TRP A 786 -11.68 17.88 -17.12
C TRP A 786 -12.15 16.76 -18.04
N ILE A 787 -12.99 15.83 -17.56
CA ILE A 787 -13.58 14.76 -18.37
C ILE A 787 -15.10 14.85 -18.26
N CYS A 788 -15.80 14.93 -19.39
CA CYS A 788 -17.25 14.94 -19.44
C CYS A 788 -17.81 13.57 -19.04
N THR A 789 -18.74 13.53 -18.08
CA THR A 789 -19.34 12.29 -17.57
C THR A 789 -20.82 12.14 -17.93
N ALA A 790 -21.50 13.20 -18.35
CA ALA A 790 -22.80 13.16 -19.00
C ALA A 790 -22.83 14.13 -20.17
N ALA A 791 -23.29 13.65 -21.34
CA ALA A 791 -23.33 14.45 -22.55
C ALA A 791 -24.39 15.56 -22.46
N GLY A 792 -24.11 16.74 -23.03
CA GLY A 792 -25.00 17.89 -22.97
C GLY A 792 -24.31 19.20 -23.29
N TYR A 793 -25.01 20.31 -23.15
CA TYR A 793 -24.44 21.66 -23.22
C TYR A 793 -23.87 22.04 -21.86
N TYR A 794 -22.63 22.50 -21.80
CA TYR A 794 -22.07 23.01 -20.55
C TYR A 794 -22.59 24.42 -20.26
N ASN A 795 -23.05 24.67 -19.04
CA ASN A 795 -23.37 26.02 -18.58
C ASN A 795 -23.25 26.12 -17.05
N THR A 796 -22.46 27.06 -16.55
CA THR A 796 -22.26 27.25 -15.10
C THR A 796 -23.28 28.17 -14.43
N SER A 797 -24.11 28.88 -15.19
CA SER A 797 -25.03 29.87 -14.63
C SER A 797 -26.40 29.25 -14.33
N PRO A 798 -26.76 28.98 -13.07
CA PRO A 798 -28.09 28.48 -12.73
C PRO A 798 -29.16 29.56 -12.96
N TRP A 799 -30.37 29.14 -13.32
CA TRP A 799 -31.53 30.02 -13.35
C TRP A 799 -31.86 30.52 -11.94
N SER A 800 -32.28 31.78 -11.84
CA SER A 800 -32.71 32.44 -10.60
C SER A 800 -34.05 33.12 -10.80
N SER A 801 -34.87 33.12 -9.75
CA SER A 801 -36.21 33.73 -9.79
C SER A 801 -36.14 35.25 -9.71
N SER A 802 -37.15 35.95 -10.25
CA SER A 802 -37.28 37.41 -10.21
C SER A 802 -36.03 38.17 -10.69
N THR A 803 -35.26 37.58 -11.60
CA THR A 803 -33.94 38.06 -12.03
C THR A 803 -34.00 38.58 -13.45
N ALA A 804 -33.36 39.72 -13.72
CA ALA A 804 -33.31 40.30 -15.06
C ALA A 804 -32.30 39.54 -15.95
N TYR A 805 -32.75 39.09 -17.12
CA TYR A 805 -31.94 38.40 -18.11
C TYR A 805 -31.95 39.15 -19.45
N ALA A 806 -30.77 39.30 -20.05
CA ALA A 806 -30.62 39.88 -21.37
C ALA A 806 -30.82 38.82 -22.48
N ASN A 807 -31.25 39.26 -23.66
CA ASN A 807 -31.33 38.40 -24.83
C ASN A 807 -29.94 37.79 -25.14
N GLY A 808 -29.90 36.49 -25.37
CA GLY A 808 -28.70 35.69 -25.57
C GLY A 808 -28.14 35.03 -24.30
N THR A 809 -28.65 35.36 -23.11
CA THR A 809 -28.16 34.77 -21.84
C THR A 809 -28.50 33.29 -21.73
N TYR A 810 -27.54 32.45 -21.33
CA TYR A 810 -27.76 31.03 -21.07
C TYR A 810 -27.92 30.74 -19.57
N VAL A 811 -28.90 29.92 -19.21
CA VAL A 811 -29.11 29.44 -17.83
C VAL A 811 -29.27 27.92 -17.81
N ASN A 812 -28.93 27.29 -16.69
CA ASN A 812 -29.25 25.88 -16.46
C ASN A 812 -30.37 25.74 -15.41
N SER A 813 -31.28 24.80 -15.64
CA SER A 813 -32.32 24.39 -14.67
C SER A 813 -32.77 22.97 -14.97
N ASN A 814 -33.10 22.19 -13.95
CA ASN A 814 -33.68 20.84 -14.07
C ASN A 814 -32.90 19.90 -15.01
N GLY A 815 -31.57 19.97 -14.99
CA GLY A 815 -30.70 19.16 -15.85
C GLY A 815 -30.68 19.58 -17.32
N ASN A 816 -31.20 20.78 -17.65
CA ASN A 816 -31.29 21.31 -19.00
C ASN A 816 -30.68 22.72 -19.10
N VAL A 817 -30.30 23.11 -20.32
CA VAL A 817 -29.79 24.44 -20.66
C VAL A 817 -30.81 25.19 -21.52
N TYR A 818 -31.00 26.46 -21.18
CA TYR A 818 -31.94 27.36 -21.84
C TYR A 818 -31.25 28.65 -22.27
N GLN A 819 -31.66 29.22 -23.40
CA GLN A 819 -31.21 30.53 -23.86
C GLN A 819 -32.36 31.54 -23.81
N CYS A 820 -32.12 32.70 -23.20
CA CYS A 820 -33.03 33.83 -23.22
C CYS A 820 -33.09 34.38 -24.64
N THR A 821 -34.27 34.39 -25.27
CA THR A 821 -34.49 34.95 -26.61
C THR A 821 -35.29 36.25 -26.61
N THR A 822 -35.95 36.55 -25.49
CA THR A 822 -36.57 37.85 -25.20
C THR A 822 -36.14 38.30 -23.81
N ALA A 823 -35.47 39.45 -23.72
CA ALA A 823 -34.99 40.01 -22.46
C ALA A 823 -36.14 40.43 -21.54
N GLY A 824 -35.97 40.26 -20.24
CA GLY A 824 -36.97 40.57 -19.23
C GLY A 824 -36.57 40.10 -17.84
N SER A 825 -37.49 40.12 -16.89
CA SER A 825 -37.34 39.50 -15.56
C SER A 825 -38.01 38.13 -15.52
N SER A 826 -37.28 37.12 -15.04
CA SER A 826 -37.80 35.76 -14.80
C SER A 826 -38.89 35.76 -13.73
N GLY A 827 -39.78 34.77 -13.78
CA GLY A 827 -40.83 34.55 -12.78
C GLY A 827 -40.31 33.79 -11.56
N THR A 828 -41.21 33.07 -10.90
CA THR A 828 -40.91 32.29 -9.68
C THR A 828 -40.66 30.81 -9.95
N VAL A 829 -40.87 30.34 -11.18
CA VAL A 829 -40.72 28.93 -11.58
C VAL A 829 -39.76 28.85 -12.75
N SER A 830 -38.71 28.05 -12.61
CA SER A 830 -37.71 27.89 -13.65
C SER A 830 -38.29 27.22 -14.90
N PRO A 831 -37.75 27.49 -16.11
CA PRO A 831 -38.12 26.75 -17.32
C PRO A 831 -37.88 25.25 -17.15
N ASN A 832 -38.82 24.44 -17.62
CA ASN A 832 -38.81 22.98 -17.53
C ASN A 832 -39.20 22.27 -18.83
N HIS A 833 -39.47 23.02 -19.90
CA HIS A 833 -39.77 22.45 -21.21
C HIS A 833 -38.52 21.82 -21.83
N THR A 834 -38.69 20.78 -22.63
CA THR A 834 -37.59 20.03 -23.26
C THR A 834 -37.60 20.16 -24.79
N ASN A 835 -38.37 21.10 -25.33
CA ASN A 835 -38.38 21.47 -26.75
C ASN A 835 -39.01 22.86 -26.94
N GLY A 836 -38.53 23.62 -27.94
CA GLY A 836 -39.12 24.91 -28.32
C GLY A 836 -38.90 26.02 -27.28
N THR A 837 -39.83 26.96 -27.21
CA THR A 837 -39.74 28.15 -26.34
C THR A 837 -40.85 28.19 -25.30
N ALA A 838 -40.56 28.70 -24.09
CA ALA A 838 -41.55 28.98 -23.06
C ALA A 838 -41.32 30.35 -22.42
N ASN A 839 -42.41 30.97 -21.94
CA ASN A 839 -42.33 32.23 -21.21
C ASN A 839 -42.21 31.97 -19.71
N ASP A 840 -41.38 32.76 -19.06
CA ASP A 840 -41.11 32.75 -17.62
C ASP A 840 -41.05 34.20 -17.14
N GLY A 841 -42.13 34.65 -16.48
CA GLY A 841 -42.33 36.07 -16.19
C GLY A 841 -42.44 36.88 -17.48
N THR A 842 -41.47 37.76 -17.72
CA THR A 842 -41.34 38.57 -18.95
C THR A 842 -40.20 38.10 -19.87
N VAL A 843 -39.50 37.02 -19.48
CA VAL A 843 -38.44 36.39 -20.28
C VAL A 843 -39.04 35.29 -21.14
N THR A 844 -38.51 35.11 -22.36
CA THR A 844 -38.74 33.91 -23.18
C THR A 844 -37.48 33.06 -23.20
N TRP A 845 -37.61 31.79 -22.81
CA TRP A 845 -36.54 30.79 -22.81
C TRP A 845 -36.70 29.81 -23.97
N THR A 846 -35.65 29.62 -24.75
CA THR A 846 -35.55 28.56 -25.76
C THR A 846 -34.78 27.39 -25.17
N TYR A 847 -35.31 26.17 -25.30
CA TYR A 847 -34.61 24.96 -24.89
C TYR A 847 -33.43 24.67 -25.82
N ILE A 848 -32.25 24.43 -25.25
CA ILE A 848 -31.02 24.16 -25.99
C ILE A 848 -30.66 22.67 -25.95
N GLY A 849 -30.78 22.03 -24.79
CA GLY A 849 -30.46 20.61 -24.60
C GLY A 849 -30.19 20.25 -23.15
N SER A 850 -29.90 18.98 -22.87
CA SER A 850 -29.48 18.51 -21.55
C SER A 850 -28.18 19.19 -21.09
N LEU A 851 -27.98 19.33 -19.78
CA LEU A 851 -26.78 19.91 -19.17
C LEU A 851 -25.64 18.88 -19.14
N ALA A 852 -24.47 19.24 -19.66
CA ALA A 852 -23.27 18.40 -19.52
C ALA A 852 -22.69 18.45 -18.10
N THR A 853 -22.16 17.32 -17.62
CA THR A 853 -21.45 17.22 -16.34
C THR A 853 -20.01 16.78 -16.56
N PHE A 854 -19.11 17.19 -15.65
CA PHE A 854 -17.67 16.95 -15.77
C PHE A 854 -17.06 16.51 -14.43
N ILE A 855 -15.97 15.76 -14.51
CA ILE A 855 -15.03 15.51 -13.41
C ILE A 855 -13.71 16.23 -13.68
N SER A 856 -13.04 16.74 -12.65
CA SER A 856 -11.69 17.31 -12.76
C SER A 856 -10.62 16.27 -12.42
N VAL A 857 -9.48 16.32 -13.12
CA VAL A 857 -8.31 15.45 -12.92
C VAL A 857 -7.07 16.34 -12.77
N GLY A 858 -6.13 15.95 -11.90
CA GLY A 858 -4.85 16.64 -11.70
C GLY A 858 -4.61 17.22 -10.30
N GLY A 859 -5.65 17.36 -9.48
CA GLY A 859 -5.47 17.61 -8.05
C GLY A 859 -4.83 16.41 -7.37
N SER A 860 -4.12 16.63 -6.26
CA SER A 860 -3.64 15.57 -5.37
C SER A 860 -4.77 14.55 -5.14
N ASN A 861 -4.67 13.38 -5.76
CA ASN A 861 -5.50 12.23 -5.43
C ASN A 861 -5.05 11.67 -4.08
N GLN A 862 -5.24 12.44 -3.01
CA GLN A 862 -5.81 11.83 -1.83
C GLN A 862 -7.22 11.43 -2.24
N ALA A 863 -7.52 10.13 -2.19
CA ALA A 863 -8.87 9.63 -2.29
C ALA A 863 -9.67 10.14 -1.09
N TYR A 864 -10.08 11.40 -1.11
CA TYR A 864 -11.25 11.84 -0.37
C TYR A 864 -12.45 11.25 -1.10
N ALA A 865 -13.15 10.35 -0.41
CA ALA A 865 -14.59 10.30 -0.56
C ALA A 865 -15.10 11.75 -0.57
N GLN A 866 -15.82 12.10 -1.63
CA GLN A 866 -16.49 13.38 -1.88
C GLN A 866 -16.44 14.38 -0.72
N THR A 867 -15.86 15.57 -0.94
CA THR A 867 -16.30 16.75 -0.20
C THR A 867 -17.82 16.84 -0.31
N PHE A 868 -18.51 16.52 0.78
CA PHE A 868 -19.87 17.01 1.00
C PHE A 868 -19.73 18.54 1.01
N ALA A 869 -20.23 19.18 -0.03
CA ALA A 869 -20.27 20.63 -0.13
C ALA A 869 -20.86 21.20 1.18
N ASN A 870 -20.34 22.35 1.64
CA ASN A 870 -20.85 23.12 2.78
C ASN A 870 -22.37 22.94 2.99
N THR A 871 -22.77 22.05 3.88
CA THR A 871 -24.13 22.02 4.40
C THR A 871 -24.08 22.81 5.70
N SER A 872 -24.31 24.12 5.59
CA SER A 872 -24.54 25.00 6.74
C SER A 872 -25.82 24.66 7.52
N ASP A 873 -26.35 23.44 7.38
CA ASP A 873 -27.47 22.93 8.17
C ASP A 873 -27.34 21.41 8.38
N SER A 874 -26.49 21.03 9.34
CA SER A 874 -26.32 19.65 9.84
C SER A 874 -27.31 19.32 10.97
N SER A 875 -28.52 19.88 10.93
CA SER A 875 -29.59 19.56 11.90
C SER A 875 -30.65 18.60 11.35
N SER A 876 -30.62 18.30 10.04
CA SER A 876 -31.62 17.49 9.35
C SER A 876 -31.08 16.14 8.90
N SER A 877 -31.78 15.05 9.26
CA SER A 877 -31.53 13.68 8.79
C SER A 877 -31.79 13.46 7.29
N SER A 878 -32.21 14.50 6.56
CA SER A 878 -32.50 14.44 5.12
C SER A 878 -31.53 15.26 4.26
N THR A 879 -30.75 16.18 4.83
CA THR A 879 -29.85 17.06 4.05
C THR A 879 -28.44 17.19 4.62
N GLY A 880 -28.14 16.54 5.75
CA GLY A 880 -26.86 16.68 6.46
C GLY A 880 -26.30 15.37 7.02
N SER A 881 -26.29 14.30 6.24
CA SER A 881 -25.80 12.99 6.68
C SER A 881 -25.18 12.16 5.55
N VAL A 882 -24.03 11.53 5.81
CA VAL A 882 -23.57 10.38 5.02
C VAL A 882 -24.46 9.18 5.40
N VAL A 883 -25.55 9.00 4.67
CA VAL A 883 -26.39 7.80 4.79
C VAL A 883 -26.00 6.86 3.66
N ILE A 884 -25.27 5.80 3.97
CA ILE A 884 -25.08 4.68 3.04
C ILE A 884 -26.14 3.64 3.40
N ALA A 885 -27.32 3.79 2.79
CA ALA A 885 -28.38 2.80 2.82
C ALA A 885 -28.72 2.40 1.37
N GLY A 886 -28.32 1.19 0.97
CA GLY A 886 -28.75 0.54 -0.28
C GLY A 886 -27.87 0.78 -1.51
N GLY A 887 -26.94 -0.14 -1.80
CA GLY A 887 -26.33 -0.31 -3.13
C GLY A 887 -25.03 0.46 -3.40
N LEU A 888 -23.99 -0.29 -3.84
CA LEU A 888 -22.64 0.12 -4.24
C LEU A 888 -21.79 0.86 -3.18
N GLY A 889 -21.57 0.21 -2.02
CA GLY A 889 -20.57 0.65 -1.05
C GLY A 889 -20.65 -0.06 0.29
N VAL A 890 -20.43 -1.38 0.33
CA VAL A 890 -20.35 -2.11 1.61
C VAL A 890 -18.97 -1.87 2.24
N ALA A 891 -18.86 -0.90 3.15
CA ALA A 891 -17.67 -0.76 3.98
C ALA A 891 -17.72 -1.79 5.13
N LYS A 892 -16.84 -2.80 5.09
CA LYS A 892 -16.71 -3.78 6.16
C LYS A 892 -16.04 -3.20 7.42
N SER A 893 -15.27 -2.12 7.27
CA SER A 893 -14.56 -1.40 8.33
C SER A 893 -14.52 0.09 8.01
N ALA A 894 -14.52 0.94 9.04
CA ALA A 894 -14.27 2.38 8.95
C ALA A 894 -13.04 2.73 9.80
N TYR A 895 -12.07 3.44 9.21
CA TYR A 895 -10.85 3.89 9.87
C TYR A 895 -10.86 5.42 9.96
N PHE A 896 -10.75 5.96 11.17
CA PHE A 896 -10.69 7.40 11.42
C PHE A 896 -9.24 7.79 11.68
N GLY A 897 -8.64 8.60 10.79
CA GLY A 897 -7.25 9.05 10.93
C GLY A 897 -7.03 10.17 11.96
N ALA A 898 -8.11 10.61 12.63
CA ALA A 898 -8.12 11.70 13.60
C ALA A 898 -9.21 11.47 14.66
N THR A 899 -9.39 12.42 15.58
CA THR A 899 -10.38 12.35 16.66
C THR A 899 -11.81 12.30 16.13
N VAL A 900 -12.59 11.33 16.60
CA VAL A 900 -14.06 11.34 16.45
C VAL A 900 -14.63 12.25 17.53
N ALA A 901 -15.04 13.46 17.16
CA ALA A 901 -15.54 14.48 18.07
C ALA A 901 -17.05 14.72 17.87
N PRO A 902 -17.81 15.03 18.94
CA PRO A 902 -19.19 15.44 18.79
C PRO A 902 -19.27 16.87 18.22
N ASN A 903 -20.32 17.15 17.44
CA ASN A 903 -20.64 18.49 16.93
C ASN A 903 -20.99 19.48 18.04
N THR A 904 -21.57 18.99 19.12
CA THR A 904 -21.89 19.80 20.30
C THR A 904 -21.38 19.06 21.53
N ASP A 905 -20.60 19.78 22.34
CA ASP A 905 -20.01 19.23 23.56
C ASP A 905 -21.10 18.59 24.44
N ASN A 906 -20.82 17.36 24.90
CA ASN A 906 -21.69 16.58 25.78
C ASN A 906 -23.15 16.33 25.29
N LEU A 907 -23.45 16.42 23.99
CA LEU A 907 -24.83 16.25 23.49
C LEU A 907 -25.06 14.97 22.65
N GLN A 908 -24.01 14.40 22.05
CA GLN A 908 -24.14 13.33 21.07
C GLN A 908 -23.73 11.95 21.61
N ASN A 909 -24.52 10.93 21.27
CA ASN A 909 -24.29 9.54 21.67
C ASN A 909 -23.42 8.78 20.65
N LEU A 910 -22.52 7.91 21.12
CA LEU A 910 -21.82 6.91 20.30
C LEU A 910 -22.60 5.58 20.30
N GLY A 911 -23.50 5.42 19.32
CA GLY A 911 -24.42 4.28 19.21
C GLY A 911 -25.82 4.60 19.75
N THR A 912 -26.75 3.63 19.64
CA THR A 912 -28.14 3.75 20.14
C THR A 912 -28.56 2.54 20.95
N SER A 913 -29.69 2.62 21.66
CA SER A 913 -30.25 1.49 22.43
C SER A 913 -30.56 0.26 21.55
N SER A 914 -30.96 0.46 20.29
CA SER A 914 -31.17 -0.60 19.31
C SER A 914 -29.92 -1.01 18.52
N LYS A 915 -28.88 -0.16 18.46
CA LYS A 915 -27.61 -0.38 17.74
C LYS A 915 -26.40 -0.12 18.64
N ARG A 916 -26.04 -1.12 19.45
CA ARG A 916 -24.96 -1.07 20.43
C ARG A 916 -23.66 -1.67 19.88
N TRP A 917 -22.53 -1.15 20.34
CA TRP A 917 -21.22 -1.75 20.10
C TRP A 917 -21.07 -3.05 20.89
N SER A 918 -20.54 -4.09 20.26
CA SER A 918 -20.27 -5.38 20.92
C SER A 918 -19.01 -5.34 21.79
N SER A 919 -17.98 -4.63 21.33
CA SER A 919 -16.70 -4.42 22.03
C SER A 919 -16.11 -3.06 21.66
N ILE A 920 -15.45 -2.41 22.61
CA ILE A 920 -14.59 -1.25 22.38
C ILE A 920 -13.18 -1.65 22.85
N TYR A 921 -12.21 -1.63 21.92
CA TYR A 921 -10.80 -1.83 22.24
C TYR A 921 -10.13 -0.45 22.32
N ALA A 922 -9.70 -0.06 23.52
CA ALA A 922 -9.04 1.22 23.76
C ALA A 922 -7.73 1.00 24.53
N GLY A 923 -6.68 1.75 24.18
CA GLY A 923 -5.38 1.68 24.88
C GLY A 923 -5.41 2.25 26.30
N THR A 924 -6.37 3.12 26.59
CA THR A 924 -6.67 3.66 27.93
C THR A 924 -8.20 3.65 28.16
N GLY A 925 -8.64 3.68 29.42
CA GLY A 925 -10.07 3.71 29.75
C GLY A 925 -10.75 5.01 29.32
N THR A 926 -12.09 5.04 29.32
CA THR A 926 -12.87 6.25 29.01
C THR A 926 -12.65 7.33 30.06
N ILE A 927 -12.45 8.57 29.62
CA ILE A 927 -12.28 9.73 30.50
C ILE A 927 -13.64 10.41 30.72
N GLN A 928 -14.03 10.61 31.97
CA GLN A 928 -15.25 11.34 32.36
C GLN A 928 -14.86 12.62 33.09
N THR A 929 -15.45 13.76 32.71
CA THR A 929 -15.21 15.05 33.37
C THR A 929 -15.69 14.98 34.83
N SER A 930 -14.76 15.11 35.78
CA SER A 930 -15.02 14.99 37.23
C SER A 930 -14.51 16.20 38.02
N ASP A 931 -14.55 17.39 37.42
CA ASP A 931 -14.11 18.65 38.03
C ASP A 931 -15.17 19.19 39.00
N LYS A 932 -14.75 19.60 40.20
CA LYS A 932 -15.63 20.17 41.24
C LYS A 932 -16.38 21.41 40.76
N ASN A 933 -15.82 22.22 39.87
CA ASN A 933 -16.45 23.44 39.36
C ASN A 933 -17.69 23.16 38.49
N TYR A 934 -17.82 21.93 38.00
CA TYR A 934 -18.97 21.46 37.21
C TYR A 934 -19.93 20.61 38.05
N LYS A 935 -19.76 20.58 39.38
CA LYS A 935 -20.58 19.80 40.31
C LYS A 935 -21.21 20.71 41.37
N GLN A 936 -22.45 20.42 41.73
CA GLN A 936 -23.17 21.07 42.82
C GLN A 936 -23.76 20.02 43.76
N GLU A 937 -24.21 20.45 44.94
CA GLU A 937 -24.90 19.56 45.91
C GLU A 937 -24.06 18.33 46.33
N ILE A 938 -22.75 18.54 46.53
CA ILE A 938 -21.80 17.50 46.92
C ILE A 938 -22.04 17.10 48.38
N ALA A 939 -22.57 15.89 48.61
CA ALA A 939 -22.86 15.33 49.94
C ALA A 939 -22.40 13.85 50.06
N VAL A 940 -22.36 13.35 51.30
CA VAL A 940 -22.19 11.92 51.59
C VAL A 940 -23.55 11.23 51.63
N LEU A 941 -23.57 9.91 51.44
CA LEU A 941 -24.82 9.13 51.46
C LEU A 941 -25.55 9.22 52.82
N ASP A 942 -26.86 9.39 52.76
CA ASP A 942 -27.76 9.28 53.89
C ASP A 942 -28.07 7.81 54.26
N GLU A 943 -28.88 7.61 55.30
CA GLU A 943 -29.17 6.27 55.80
C GLU A 943 -30.07 5.43 54.89
N ALA A 944 -30.97 6.06 54.11
CA ALA A 944 -31.80 5.36 53.13
C ALA A 944 -30.95 4.97 51.92
N GLU A 945 -30.13 5.88 51.42
CA GLU A 945 -29.18 5.66 50.32
C GLU A 945 -28.19 4.53 50.65
N LYS A 946 -27.62 4.51 51.86
CA LYS A 946 -26.74 3.41 52.31
C LYS A 946 -27.45 2.05 52.33
N ARG A 947 -28.71 1.99 52.78
CA ARG A 947 -29.47 0.73 52.81
C ARG A 947 -29.73 0.20 51.40
N VAL A 948 -30.15 1.07 50.48
CA VAL A 948 -30.30 0.69 49.06
C VAL A 948 -28.97 0.24 48.47
N ALA A 949 -27.88 0.96 48.71
CA ALA A 949 -26.54 0.62 48.22
C ALA A 949 -26.09 -0.78 48.68
N LEU A 950 -26.26 -1.09 49.97
CA LEU A 950 -25.98 -2.42 50.52
C LEU A 950 -26.90 -3.50 49.94
N GLN A 951 -28.18 -3.19 49.70
CA GLN A 951 -29.12 -4.10 49.06
C GLN A 951 -28.70 -4.39 47.62
N CYS A 952 -28.34 -3.37 46.82
CA CYS A 952 -27.84 -3.53 45.46
C CYS A 952 -26.61 -4.42 45.39
N LYS A 953 -25.68 -4.34 46.36
CA LYS A 953 -24.52 -5.24 46.46
C LYS A 953 -24.95 -6.71 46.56
N SER A 954 -26.03 -7.00 47.27
CA SER A 954 -26.57 -8.36 47.40
C SER A 954 -27.27 -8.88 46.13
N LEU A 955 -27.59 -8.01 45.17
CA LEU A 955 -28.23 -8.34 43.90
C LEU A 955 -27.26 -8.75 42.80
N ILE A 956 -25.94 -8.75 43.05
CA ILE A 956 -24.96 -9.19 42.05
C ILE A 956 -25.15 -10.69 41.76
N ARG A 957 -25.27 -11.03 40.48
CA ARG A 957 -25.47 -12.40 39.96
C ARG A 957 -24.51 -12.66 38.81
N LYS A 958 -24.28 -13.94 38.54
CA LYS A 958 -23.69 -14.40 37.27
C LYS A 958 -24.80 -14.63 36.24
N PHE A 959 -24.61 -14.19 35.01
CA PHE A 959 -25.57 -14.38 33.92
C PHE A 959 -24.87 -14.56 32.57
N LYS A 960 -25.59 -15.07 31.57
CA LYS A 960 -25.18 -15.09 30.16
C LYS A 960 -26.15 -14.23 29.36
N PHE A 961 -25.68 -13.48 28.39
CA PHE A 961 -26.59 -12.76 27.48
C PHE A 961 -27.35 -13.77 26.61
N LYS A 962 -28.67 -13.56 26.46
CA LYS A 962 -29.53 -14.47 25.69
C LYS A 962 -29.06 -14.62 24.25
N ASP A 963 -28.72 -13.51 23.58
CA ASP A 963 -28.25 -13.54 22.18
C ASP A 963 -26.95 -14.34 22.02
N ALA A 964 -25.99 -14.13 22.94
CA ALA A 964 -24.73 -14.88 22.94
C ALA A 964 -24.95 -16.37 23.25
N TYR A 965 -25.90 -16.71 24.13
CA TYR A 965 -26.25 -18.10 24.43
C TYR A 965 -27.00 -18.77 23.27
N ASN A 966 -27.88 -18.04 22.58
CA ASN A 966 -28.58 -18.56 21.40
C ASN A 966 -27.60 -18.83 20.24
N GLU A 967 -26.55 -18.01 20.09
CA GLU A 967 -25.52 -18.18 19.05
C GLU A 967 -24.49 -19.26 19.42
N LYS A 968 -24.00 -19.27 20.66
CA LYS A 968 -22.82 -20.06 21.09
C LYS A 968 -23.15 -21.20 22.05
N GLY A 969 -24.40 -21.37 22.43
CA GLY A 969 -24.83 -22.37 23.40
C GLY A 969 -24.07 -22.29 24.73
N GLN A 970 -23.56 -23.43 25.19
CA GLN A 970 -22.81 -23.51 26.45
C GLN A 970 -21.51 -22.69 26.44
N ASP A 971 -20.95 -22.38 25.26
CA ASP A 971 -19.68 -21.66 25.11
C ASP A 971 -19.83 -20.13 25.27
N ALA A 972 -21.07 -19.63 25.42
CA ALA A 972 -21.30 -18.25 25.79
C ALA A 972 -20.66 -17.93 27.17
N ARG A 973 -19.90 -16.83 27.22
CA ARG A 973 -19.16 -16.40 28.41
C ARG A 973 -20.11 -16.03 29.56
N LEU A 974 -19.69 -16.30 30.79
CA LEU A 974 -20.37 -15.81 32.00
C LEU A 974 -19.97 -14.38 32.27
N HIS A 975 -20.97 -13.54 32.56
CA HIS A 975 -20.84 -12.15 32.99
C HIS A 975 -21.32 -12.02 34.42
N PHE A 976 -20.87 -10.98 35.14
CA PHE A 976 -21.29 -10.65 36.50
C PHE A 976 -21.87 -9.24 36.52
N GLY A 977 -22.99 -9.06 37.22
CA GLY A 977 -23.66 -7.77 37.33
C GLY A 977 -25.01 -7.91 38.01
N VAL A 978 -25.85 -6.88 37.90
CA VAL A 978 -27.18 -6.82 38.53
C VAL A 978 -28.27 -6.81 37.46
N ILE A 979 -29.49 -7.20 37.83
CA ILE A 979 -30.65 -7.05 36.95
C ILE A 979 -31.27 -5.67 37.20
N ALA A 980 -31.37 -4.84 36.16
CA ALA A 980 -31.79 -3.45 36.28
C ALA A 980 -33.16 -3.28 36.98
N GLN A 981 -34.09 -4.18 36.69
CA GLN A 981 -35.41 -4.19 37.30
C GLN A 981 -35.37 -4.50 38.80
N GLU A 982 -34.43 -5.33 39.26
CA GLU A 982 -34.25 -5.62 40.69
C GLU A 982 -33.64 -4.42 41.43
N VAL A 983 -32.73 -3.70 40.78
CA VAL A 983 -32.18 -2.43 41.29
C VAL A 983 -33.30 -1.40 41.43
N LYS A 984 -34.18 -1.27 40.43
CA LYS A 984 -35.35 -0.38 40.50
C LYS A 984 -36.21 -0.68 41.72
N VAL A 985 -36.53 -1.96 41.96
CA VAL A 985 -37.31 -2.38 43.13
C VAL A 985 -36.58 -2.06 44.44
N ALA A 986 -35.26 -2.20 44.50
CA ALA A 986 -34.48 -1.87 45.70
C ALA A 986 -34.53 -0.37 46.04
N PHE A 987 -34.43 0.50 45.04
CA PHE A 987 -34.59 1.94 45.24
C PHE A 987 -36.01 2.28 45.71
N GLU A 988 -37.03 1.73 45.05
CA GLU A 988 -38.44 1.98 45.39
C GLU A 988 -38.80 1.52 46.82
N ALA A 989 -38.16 0.46 47.32
CA ALA A 989 -38.39 -0.06 48.68
C ALA A 989 -37.97 0.91 49.79
N GLU A 990 -37.01 1.79 49.53
CA GLU A 990 -36.56 2.83 50.47
C GLU A 990 -37.14 4.21 50.12
N GLY A 991 -38.12 4.27 49.21
CA GLY A 991 -38.76 5.51 48.78
C GLY A 991 -37.89 6.38 47.87
N LEU A 992 -36.84 5.81 47.28
CA LEU A 992 -35.94 6.48 46.36
C LEU A 992 -36.28 6.12 44.91
N ASN A 993 -35.86 6.98 43.98
CA ASN A 993 -36.00 6.74 42.55
C ASN A 993 -34.62 6.62 41.90
N GLY A 994 -34.21 5.41 41.52
CA GLY A 994 -32.85 5.18 41.00
C GLY A 994 -32.56 5.81 39.64
N PHE A 995 -33.55 6.38 38.94
CA PHE A 995 -33.30 7.23 37.78
C PHE A 995 -32.70 8.59 38.15
N ASP A 996 -33.06 9.14 39.32
CA ASP A 996 -32.56 10.44 39.79
C ASP A 996 -31.06 10.38 40.15
N TYR A 997 -30.59 9.18 40.51
CA TYR A 997 -29.19 8.89 40.82
C TYR A 997 -28.36 8.57 39.57
N GLY A 998 -28.97 8.55 38.38
CA GLY A 998 -28.30 8.20 37.13
C GLY A 998 -27.85 6.74 37.02
N VAL A 999 -28.10 5.89 38.02
CA VAL A 999 -27.72 4.47 38.00
C VAL A 999 -28.61 3.64 37.09
N LEU A 1000 -29.88 4.01 36.95
CA LEU A 1000 -30.86 3.36 36.07
C LEU A 1000 -31.10 4.19 34.81
N CYS A 1001 -31.18 3.50 33.67
CA CYS A 1001 -31.60 4.06 32.39
C CYS A 1001 -32.79 3.26 31.84
N PHE A 1002 -33.69 3.94 31.13
CA PHE A 1002 -34.79 3.31 30.40
C PHE A 1002 -34.95 3.96 29.03
N ASP A 1003 -34.84 3.14 27.98
CA ASP A 1003 -35.01 3.57 26.59
C ASP A 1003 -36.18 2.81 25.96
N GLN A 1004 -36.97 3.49 25.13
CA GLN A 1004 -38.04 2.88 24.32
C GLN A 1004 -37.89 3.33 22.86
N TRP A 1005 -38.13 2.41 21.92
CA TRP A 1005 -38.08 2.67 20.48
C TRP A 1005 -39.27 2.05 19.76
N GLU A 1006 -39.68 2.69 18.67
CA GLU A 1006 -40.76 2.24 17.79
C GLU A 1006 -40.28 1.15 16.80
N ALA A 1007 -41.24 0.45 16.19
CA ALA A 1007 -40.94 -0.56 15.19
C ALA A 1007 -40.38 0.09 13.92
N GLU A 1008 -39.29 -0.46 13.39
CA GLU A 1008 -38.75 -0.08 12.08
C GLU A 1008 -39.30 -1.03 11.02
N TYR A 1009 -39.73 -0.49 9.88
CA TYR A 1009 -40.31 -1.24 8.78
C TYR A 1009 -39.42 -1.12 7.53
N GLU A 1010 -39.37 -2.17 6.71
CA GLU A 1010 -38.79 -2.16 5.38
C GLU A 1010 -39.81 -2.58 4.31
N PRO A 1011 -39.79 -1.96 3.11
CA PRO A 1011 -40.69 -2.35 2.01
C PRO A 1011 -40.37 -3.76 1.50
N ILE A 1012 -41.41 -4.50 1.13
CA ILE A 1012 -41.33 -5.82 0.50
C ILE A 1012 -41.32 -5.61 -1.01
N TYR A 1013 -40.33 -6.18 -1.69
CA TYR A 1013 -40.26 -6.22 -3.14
C TYR A 1013 -40.72 -7.59 -3.64
N ALA A 1014 -41.44 -7.62 -4.76
CA ALA A 1014 -41.80 -8.85 -5.45
C ALA A 1014 -41.39 -8.77 -6.91
N GLU A 1015 -41.11 -9.92 -7.50
CA GLU A 1015 -40.85 -10.04 -8.93
C GLU A 1015 -42.18 -10.19 -9.68
N ARG A 1016 -42.38 -9.37 -10.72
CA ARG A 1016 -43.40 -9.64 -11.74
C ARG A 1016 -42.72 -9.90 -13.07
N GLU A 1017 -43.33 -10.78 -13.85
CA GLU A 1017 -42.96 -10.98 -15.24
C GLU A 1017 -43.60 -9.87 -16.08
N VAL A 1018 -42.77 -9.00 -16.64
CA VAL A 1018 -43.18 -7.90 -17.52
C VAL A 1018 -42.71 -8.22 -18.92
N GLU A 1019 -43.61 -8.06 -19.87
CA GLU A 1019 -43.27 -8.17 -21.28
C GLU A 1019 -42.49 -6.92 -21.71
N ASN A 1020 -41.20 -7.10 -21.97
CA ASN A 1020 -40.28 -6.06 -22.43
C ASN A 1020 -40.09 -6.16 -23.94
N THR A 1021 -40.51 -5.13 -24.65
CA THR A 1021 -40.30 -5.02 -26.09
C THR A 1021 -38.92 -4.43 -26.36
N TYR A 1022 -38.09 -5.16 -27.10
CA TYR A 1022 -36.82 -4.65 -27.64
C TYR A 1022 -36.83 -4.78 -29.16
N TYR A 1023 -35.93 -4.05 -29.82
CA TYR A 1023 -35.86 -4.04 -31.27
C TYR A 1023 -34.56 -4.71 -31.71
N VAL A 1024 -34.62 -5.46 -32.80
CA VAL A 1024 -33.45 -6.11 -33.40
C VAL A 1024 -33.15 -5.44 -34.72
N VAL A 1025 -31.91 -5.02 -34.91
CA VAL A 1025 -31.40 -4.52 -36.19
C VAL A 1025 -30.41 -5.53 -36.74
N VAL A 1026 -30.67 -6.00 -37.95
CA VAL A 1026 -29.80 -6.94 -38.66
C VAL A 1026 -28.67 -6.16 -39.32
N SER A 1027 -27.44 -6.41 -38.88
CA SER A 1027 -26.23 -5.86 -39.49
C SER A 1027 -25.51 -6.95 -40.28
N THR A 1028 -25.31 -6.71 -41.57
CA THR A 1028 -24.53 -7.59 -42.45
C THR A 1028 -23.16 -7.00 -42.71
N TYR A 1029 -22.11 -7.80 -42.46
CA TYR A 1029 -20.76 -7.46 -42.86
C TYR A 1029 -19.99 -8.70 -43.32
N GLU A 1030 -19.04 -8.49 -44.22
CA GLU A 1030 -18.23 -9.58 -44.78
C GLU A 1030 -17.00 -9.81 -43.90
N LYS A 1031 -16.83 -11.05 -43.44
CA LYS A 1031 -15.65 -11.52 -42.72
C LYS A 1031 -14.88 -12.44 -43.64
N ILE A 1032 -13.59 -12.16 -43.83
CA ILE A 1032 -12.72 -13.04 -44.61
C ILE A 1032 -12.31 -14.21 -43.72
N ASN A 1033 -12.60 -15.44 -44.17
CA ASN A 1033 -12.25 -16.65 -43.43
C ASN A 1033 -10.75 -16.97 -43.55
N GLU A 1034 -10.29 -17.97 -42.80
CA GLU A 1034 -8.87 -18.35 -42.73
C GLU A 1034 -8.27 -18.80 -44.08
N LYS A 1035 -9.10 -19.03 -45.10
CA LYS A 1035 -8.68 -19.36 -46.47
C LYS A 1035 -8.67 -18.17 -47.42
N GLY A 1036 -9.05 -16.97 -46.97
CA GLY A 1036 -9.04 -15.75 -47.78
C GLY A 1036 -10.32 -15.51 -48.59
N GLU A 1037 -11.41 -16.24 -48.31
CA GLU A 1037 -12.70 -16.07 -48.97
C GLU A 1037 -13.63 -15.19 -48.12
N ALA A 1038 -14.37 -14.29 -48.76
CA ALA A 1038 -15.34 -13.44 -48.08
C ALA A 1038 -16.59 -14.25 -47.72
N GLU A 1039 -16.88 -14.34 -46.42
CA GLU A 1039 -18.08 -14.96 -45.87
C GLU A 1039 -18.97 -13.87 -45.28
N THR A 1040 -20.21 -13.76 -45.74
CA THR A 1040 -21.16 -12.77 -45.23
C THR A 1040 -21.68 -13.22 -43.86
N ILE A 1041 -21.37 -12.45 -42.82
CA ILE A 1041 -21.88 -12.67 -41.47
C ILE A 1041 -23.09 -11.74 -41.27
N ILE A 1042 -24.18 -12.34 -40.79
CA ILE A 1042 -25.40 -11.63 -40.40
C ILE A 1042 -25.42 -11.62 -38.87
N GLU A 1043 -25.35 -10.43 -38.28
CA GLU A 1043 -25.37 -10.25 -36.83
C GLU A 1043 -26.61 -9.47 -36.42
N GLU A 1044 -27.41 -10.06 -35.54
CA GLU A 1044 -28.62 -9.44 -34.99
C GLU A 1044 -28.25 -8.66 -33.73
N ILE A 1045 -28.35 -7.34 -33.79
CA ILE A 1045 -28.01 -6.45 -32.68
C ILE A 1045 -29.29 -6.02 -31.98
N ARG A 1046 -29.37 -6.35 -30.68
CA ARG A 1046 -30.46 -5.93 -29.80
C ARG A 1046 -30.26 -4.49 -29.37
N ILE A 1047 -31.27 -3.65 -29.60
CA ILE A 1047 -31.32 -2.25 -29.19
C ILE A 1047 -32.64 -1.96 -28.46
N SER A 1048 -32.61 -1.04 -27.49
CA SER A 1048 -33.84 -0.63 -26.79
C SER A 1048 -34.67 0.32 -27.64
N ASP A 1049 -35.98 0.43 -27.37
CA ASP A 1049 -36.90 1.31 -28.14
C ASP A 1049 -36.41 2.76 -28.21
N ALA A 1050 -35.83 3.27 -27.12
CA ALA A 1050 -35.28 4.62 -27.04
C ALA A 1050 -34.04 4.85 -27.93
N GLU A 1051 -33.37 3.78 -28.35
CA GLU A 1051 -32.15 3.81 -29.17
C GLU A 1051 -32.45 3.55 -30.66
N VAL A 1052 -33.70 3.19 -31.02
CA VAL A 1052 -34.10 2.99 -32.42
C VAL A 1052 -34.27 4.33 -33.11
N ALA A 1053 -33.30 4.70 -33.94
CA ALA A 1053 -33.36 5.93 -34.72
C ALA A 1053 -34.41 5.90 -35.86
N ASP A 1054 -34.76 4.70 -36.36
CA ASP A 1054 -35.75 4.48 -37.42
C ASP A 1054 -36.44 3.10 -37.28
N HIS A 1055 -37.66 3.09 -36.76
CA HIS A 1055 -38.45 1.88 -36.50
C HIS A 1055 -38.87 1.11 -37.75
N THR A 1056 -38.68 1.66 -38.96
CA THR A 1056 -38.99 0.93 -40.21
C THR A 1056 -37.89 -0.06 -40.62
N LYS A 1057 -36.73 0.00 -39.98
CA LYS A 1057 -35.55 -0.86 -40.23
C LYS A 1057 -35.20 -1.79 -39.07
N ALA A 1058 -36.01 -1.81 -38.02
CA ALA A 1058 -35.81 -2.62 -36.83
C ALA A 1058 -37.05 -3.49 -36.58
N GLU A 1059 -36.85 -4.76 -36.26
CA GLU A 1059 -37.97 -5.68 -35.98
C GLU A 1059 -38.25 -5.70 -34.46
N PRO A 1060 -39.49 -5.43 -34.01
CA PRO A 1060 -39.84 -5.54 -32.60
C PRO A 1060 -39.92 -7.00 -32.17
N ARG A 1061 -39.32 -7.31 -31.03
CA ARG A 1061 -39.44 -8.60 -30.34
C ARG A 1061 -39.80 -8.37 -28.88
N THR A 1062 -40.56 -9.29 -28.31
CA THR A 1062 -40.86 -9.27 -26.89
C THR A 1062 -40.14 -10.39 -26.18
N GLU A 1063 -39.64 -10.08 -24.98
CA GLU A 1063 -39.22 -11.08 -24.02
C GLU A 1063 -39.86 -10.78 -22.67
N ILE A 1064 -40.05 -11.82 -21.88
CA ILE A 1064 -40.52 -11.67 -20.52
C ILE A 1064 -39.30 -11.45 -19.64
N ILE A 1065 -39.20 -10.27 -19.04
CA ILE A 1065 -38.20 -9.97 -18.01
C ILE A 1065 -38.86 -9.98 -16.63
N LYS A 1066 -38.08 -10.32 -15.61
CA LYS A 1066 -38.52 -10.22 -14.22
C LYS A 1066 -38.09 -8.87 -13.68
N GLU A 1067 -39.06 -8.04 -13.34
CA GLU A 1067 -38.85 -6.74 -12.70
C GLU A 1067 -39.25 -6.86 -11.22
N GLU A 1068 -38.37 -6.41 -10.32
CA GLU A 1068 -38.73 -6.18 -8.93
C GLU A 1068 -39.51 -4.86 -8.81
N TYR A 1069 -40.70 -4.95 -8.23
CA TYR A 1069 -41.50 -3.77 -7.88
C TYR A 1069 -41.80 -3.77 -6.38
N ASP A 1070 -41.85 -2.57 -5.81
CA ASP A 1070 -42.31 -2.37 -4.44
C ASP A 1070 -43.78 -2.78 -4.37
N THR A 1071 -44.11 -3.80 -3.56
CA THR A 1071 -45.48 -4.31 -3.47
C THR A 1071 -46.39 -3.35 -2.71
N GLY A 1072 -45.83 -2.31 -2.08
CA GLY A 1072 -46.53 -1.42 -1.16
C GLY A 1072 -46.73 -2.04 0.23
N GLU A 1073 -46.38 -3.32 0.40
CA GLU A 1073 -46.39 -3.98 1.71
C GLU A 1073 -45.08 -3.73 2.45
N LYS A 1074 -45.16 -3.50 3.76
CA LYS A 1074 -43.99 -3.28 4.62
C LYS A 1074 -43.87 -4.43 5.62
N ARG A 1075 -42.69 -5.03 5.74
CA ARG A 1075 -42.39 -6.00 6.80
C ARG A 1075 -41.62 -5.34 7.93
N ILE A 1076 -41.81 -5.84 9.15
CA ILE A 1076 -41.10 -5.35 10.33
C ILE A 1076 -39.63 -5.74 10.20
N LYS A 1077 -38.74 -4.75 10.20
CA LYS A 1077 -37.28 -4.90 10.22
C LYS A 1077 -36.74 -5.01 11.64
N SER A 1078 -37.36 -4.30 12.57
CA SER A 1078 -37.09 -4.34 14.01
C SER A 1078 -38.37 -4.09 14.76
N GLU A 1079 -38.70 -4.94 15.74
CA GLU A 1079 -39.87 -4.74 16.58
C GLU A 1079 -39.69 -3.53 17.52
N ALA A 1080 -40.80 -2.87 17.85
CA ALA A 1080 -40.84 -1.87 18.91
C ALA A 1080 -40.44 -2.52 20.23
N GLY A 1081 -39.70 -1.80 21.07
CA GLY A 1081 -39.18 -2.38 22.30
C GLY A 1081 -38.84 -1.33 23.34
N SER A 1082 -38.64 -1.80 24.57
CA SER A 1082 -38.07 -1.00 25.63
C SER A 1082 -36.99 -1.79 26.38
N ARG A 1083 -36.06 -1.08 27.00
CA ARG A 1083 -34.94 -1.70 27.70
C ARG A 1083 -34.53 -0.89 28.92
N TYR A 1084 -34.42 -1.58 30.05
CA TYR A 1084 -33.73 -1.08 31.23
C TYR A 1084 -32.23 -1.38 31.14
N SER A 1085 -31.41 -0.40 31.50
CA SER A 1085 -29.95 -0.52 31.54
C SER A 1085 -29.39 0.04 32.86
N ILE A 1086 -28.17 -0.36 33.20
CA ILE A 1086 -27.44 0.12 34.39
C ILE A 1086 -26.18 0.85 33.97
N ARG A 1087 -25.91 2.00 34.57
CA ARG A 1087 -24.59 2.63 34.56
C ARG A 1087 -23.74 1.97 35.65
N TYR A 1088 -22.97 0.96 35.27
CA TYR A 1088 -22.27 0.10 36.22
C TYR A 1088 -21.23 0.83 37.06
N ASP A 1089 -20.56 1.83 36.49
CA ASP A 1089 -19.57 2.63 37.22
C ASP A 1089 -20.23 3.47 38.34
N GLU A 1090 -21.36 4.11 38.05
CA GLU A 1090 -22.14 4.88 39.03
C GLU A 1090 -22.69 3.96 40.12
N LEU A 1091 -23.27 2.82 39.75
CA LEU A 1091 -23.79 1.86 40.72
C LEU A 1091 -22.68 1.28 41.60
N ALA A 1092 -21.50 1.00 41.02
CA ALA A 1092 -20.36 0.51 41.78
C ALA A 1092 -19.86 1.56 42.78
N MET A 1093 -19.75 2.83 42.37
CA MET A 1093 -19.36 3.92 43.27
C MET A 1093 -20.40 4.15 44.37
N PHE A 1094 -21.69 4.07 44.05
CA PHE A 1094 -22.78 4.15 45.03
C PHE A 1094 -22.70 3.02 46.06
N MET A 1095 -22.46 1.78 45.62
CA MET A 1095 -22.27 0.63 46.51
C MET A 1095 -21.00 0.75 47.36
N LEU A 1096 -19.90 1.26 46.79
CA LEU A 1096 -18.63 1.46 47.49
C LEU A 1096 -18.72 2.56 48.54
N ALA A 1097 -19.43 3.65 48.27
CA ALA A 1097 -19.62 4.75 49.21
C ALA A 1097 -20.40 4.35 50.47
N ALA A 1098 -21.10 3.22 50.44
CA ALA A 1098 -21.83 2.67 51.58
C ALA A 1098 -21.04 1.61 52.38
N LEU A 1099 -19.84 1.23 51.93
CA LEU A 1099 -18.90 0.36 52.66
C LEU A 1099 -17.95 1.19 53.50
#